data_AF-A0A1H7XVP3-F1
#
_entry.id   AF-A0A1H7XVP3-F1
#
_cell.length_a   1.000
_cell.length_b   1.000
_cell.length_c   1.000
_cell.angle_alpha   90.00
_cell.angle_beta   90.00
_cell.angle_gamma   90.00
#
_symmetry.space_group_name_H-M   'P 1'
#
loop_
_entity.id
_entity.type
_entity.pdbx_description
1 polymer ?
#
loop_
_entity_poly.entity_id
_entity_poly.type
_entity_poly.pdbx_seq_one_letter_code
_entity_poly.pdbx_strand_id
1 'polypeptide(L)'
;MHTAIIFRYMTHIIARSLWVLLFLYASQSLQARQATGNDTLLQRYGVLPAAKTVQDSSHKSVFYLVKFRVYPGVSSLQSYGIVKTINRFYYILQQPVRDTALLRNVVYTYVANDNWKCSEGLLQRLEKLRAADSLALQVQLDSSGQQPAFCSVQRVLAGRFAVVKVKQADWPRFISQPVIRFADALRKPKTEIIIPSNDMTLNRVSTVQQLYPNLQGQNMTVSLKENIFDTTDTDLTGRYTDGGIAATQVDIHATIMATIIAGAGNTGPEGRGAAVRARLTSSDFNTSLLPDDAALYGQLHVRVQNHSYGTGIENYYGAEAVAYDQQALSMDTLLHVFSSGNDGNQAPTDGMYSGIAGVANLSGTYKQAKNVLVAGGTDGENNLPALSAKGPAYDGRVKPELVAYGLDGTSNAAALTSGIATLVQDAYIQQYGRTPAAALLKTILINSADDIGTPQVDYQTGFGAINALKAINTVKEQRAASGVVATGATQDFFINVPAGMQQLKVTLGWADPAAAVNAPKALVNDLDLWVTDNSNIRYDPWVLSTYPAADSLLAQARRGRDTLNNTEQVTVDNPSGGVFIHVNGRAVPRGPQTFYIAYEFIPRQYFRWDNPAPQSNLSAGTNVPLRWATNLSGSGDLSYSRDSITWQPIALNQLLATGTYNWQTPGTFSKAWLRMQTTDTTYTSAAFYISPAPELHVGFDCADSTLLYWPAVPGADEYEVYALGAQFLETYLRTRDTFVLIPKQSVSATWFAVSAIHPDGWTGIKSYGLDYRNQGLSCYVSSLLADPQDNAQVRLTLSLGSLYNLKTIWWERLSGNTFMQLQSTPVSGSNDYTISDTSPQEGVNYYRVRLETQDGRMLYSDTVQALIIGPANAFLLFPNPATTSLQLVSREPLERTCQIVDMSGRLVRRLIVDNLQESIDVSALAPGGYVLAVYEGGKRVFVRRFVKL
;
A
#
# COMPACT_ATOMS: atom_id res chain seq x y z
N MET A 1 63.91 -30.99 68.75
CA MET A 1 62.80 -30.01 68.90
C MET A 1 62.41 -29.35 67.56
N HIS A 2 62.34 -30.13 66.46
CA HIS A 2 62.07 -29.61 65.10
C HIS A 2 60.95 -30.35 64.35
N THR A 3 60.49 -31.49 64.83
CA THR A 3 59.42 -32.28 64.20
C THR A 3 58.01 -31.92 64.68
N ALA A 4 57.87 -31.28 65.85
CA ALA A 4 56.57 -30.88 66.41
C ALA A 4 56.01 -29.56 65.85
N ILE A 5 56.86 -28.72 65.23
CA ILE A 5 56.45 -27.40 64.70
C ILE A 5 55.90 -27.52 63.27
N ILE A 6 56.37 -28.49 62.48
CA ILE A 6 55.95 -28.68 61.08
C ILE A 6 54.53 -29.26 61.00
N PHE A 7 54.15 -30.16 61.91
CA PHE A 7 52.82 -30.79 61.90
C PHE A 7 51.68 -29.84 62.30
N ARG A 8 51.96 -28.83 63.15
CA ARG A 8 50.99 -27.77 63.50
C ARG A 8 50.82 -26.72 62.39
N TYR A 9 51.84 -26.49 61.57
CA TYR A 9 51.73 -25.57 60.43
C TYR A 9 51.00 -26.19 59.22
N MET A 10 51.21 -27.48 58.92
CA MET A 10 50.50 -28.14 57.80
C MET A 10 49.00 -28.33 58.05
N THR A 11 48.59 -28.65 59.28
CA THR A 11 47.16 -28.81 59.62
C THR A 11 46.41 -27.48 59.58
N HIS A 12 47.06 -26.37 59.94
CA HIS A 12 46.47 -25.03 59.83
C HIS A 12 46.36 -24.51 58.40
N ILE A 13 47.33 -24.84 57.53
CA ILE A 13 47.30 -24.45 56.12
C ILE A 13 46.23 -25.24 55.35
N ILE A 14 46.15 -26.57 55.55
CA ILE A 14 45.14 -27.41 54.89
C ILE A 14 43.72 -27.02 55.33
N ALA A 15 43.51 -26.72 56.63
CA ALA A 15 42.21 -26.25 57.12
C ALA A 15 41.83 -24.87 56.55
N ARG A 16 42.77 -23.90 56.47
CA ARG A 16 42.49 -22.59 55.85
C ARG A 16 42.26 -22.69 54.35
N SER A 17 42.99 -23.54 53.64
CA SER A 17 42.77 -23.79 52.21
C SER A 17 41.43 -24.47 51.93
N LEU A 18 40.99 -25.42 52.77
CA LEU A 18 39.65 -26.02 52.66
C LEU A 18 38.54 -25.02 52.99
N TRP A 19 38.72 -24.15 53.98
CA TRP A 19 37.73 -23.11 54.31
C TRP A 19 37.65 -22.02 53.24
N VAL A 20 38.78 -21.63 52.61
CA VAL A 20 38.80 -20.69 51.48
C VAL A 20 38.21 -21.32 50.21
N LEU A 21 38.47 -22.61 49.94
CA LEU A 21 37.82 -23.34 48.86
C LEU A 21 36.32 -23.55 49.11
N LEU A 22 35.90 -23.84 50.35
CA LEU A 22 34.47 -23.91 50.72
C LEU A 22 33.81 -22.54 50.66
N PHE A 23 34.48 -21.44 51.07
CA PHE A 23 33.94 -20.09 50.95
C PHE A 23 33.89 -19.63 49.49
N LEU A 24 34.85 -20.01 48.64
CA LEU A 24 34.83 -19.73 47.19
C LEU A 24 33.76 -20.58 46.47
N TYR A 25 33.59 -21.85 46.81
CA TYR A 25 32.50 -22.68 46.28
C TYR A 25 31.13 -22.25 46.81
N ALA A 26 31.01 -21.90 48.10
CA ALA A 26 29.79 -21.39 48.69
C ALA A 26 29.43 -20.01 48.13
N SER A 27 30.38 -19.08 48.01
CA SER A 27 30.13 -17.76 47.41
C SER A 27 29.84 -17.81 45.90
N GLN A 28 30.48 -18.69 45.14
CA GLN A 28 30.10 -18.94 43.73
C GLN A 28 28.72 -19.58 43.61
N SER A 29 28.35 -20.49 44.52
CA SER A 29 27.01 -21.11 44.54
C SER A 29 25.91 -20.16 45.05
N LEU A 30 26.23 -19.22 45.95
CA LEU A 30 25.32 -18.19 46.46
C LEU A 30 25.15 -17.02 45.49
N GLN A 31 26.21 -16.57 44.80
CA GLN A 31 26.11 -15.59 43.71
C GLN A 31 25.41 -16.17 42.47
N ALA A 32 25.59 -17.47 42.16
CA ALA A 32 24.84 -18.15 41.10
C ALA A 32 23.35 -18.34 41.46
N ARG A 33 23.00 -18.44 42.74
CA ARG A 33 21.60 -18.52 43.21
C ARG A 33 20.90 -17.17 43.32
N GLN A 34 21.61 -16.07 43.58
CA GLN A 34 20.98 -14.76 43.78
C GLN A 34 20.61 -14.01 42.48
N ALA A 35 21.19 -14.35 41.32
CA ALA A 35 20.93 -13.65 40.05
C ALA A 35 19.92 -14.34 39.10
N THR A 36 19.51 -15.58 39.39
CA THR A 36 18.75 -16.44 38.46
C THR A 36 17.22 -16.33 38.57
N GLY A 37 16.70 -15.74 39.66
CA GLY A 37 15.25 -15.66 39.91
C GLY A 37 14.45 -14.74 38.96
N ASN A 38 15.11 -13.74 38.35
CA ASN A 38 14.44 -12.70 37.54
C ASN A 38 14.74 -12.78 36.03
N ASP A 39 15.50 -13.78 35.57
CA ASP A 39 15.85 -13.94 34.16
C ASP A 39 14.71 -14.65 33.41
N THR A 40 13.83 -13.87 32.77
CA THR A 40 12.63 -14.38 32.08
C THR A 40 12.97 -15.34 30.95
N LEU A 41 14.10 -15.15 30.25
CA LEU A 41 14.55 -16.04 29.19
C LEU A 41 15.02 -17.40 29.73
N LEU A 42 15.64 -17.42 30.92
CA LEU A 42 15.96 -18.67 31.60
C LEU A 42 14.69 -19.44 31.98
N GLN A 43 13.65 -18.75 32.45
CA GLN A 43 12.36 -19.38 32.76
C GLN A 43 11.65 -19.93 31.51
N ARG A 44 11.74 -19.19 30.40
CA ARG A 44 11.15 -19.61 29.11
C ARG A 44 11.83 -20.82 28.51
N TYR A 45 13.16 -20.82 28.45
CA TYR A 45 13.90 -21.78 27.64
C TYR A 45 14.71 -22.80 28.43
N GLY A 46 14.92 -22.59 29.74
CA GLY A 46 15.70 -23.49 30.58
C GLY A 46 14.86 -24.56 31.28
N VAL A 47 15.47 -25.71 31.53
CA VAL A 47 14.99 -26.70 32.51
C VAL A 47 15.58 -26.33 33.87
N LEU A 48 14.78 -25.74 34.75
CA LEU A 48 15.20 -25.40 36.10
C LEU A 48 15.16 -26.65 36.99
N PRO A 49 16.14 -26.86 37.88
CA PRO A 49 16.09 -27.96 38.84
C PRO A 49 14.90 -27.77 39.79
N ALA A 50 13.77 -28.47 39.55
CA ALA A 50 12.68 -28.55 40.51
C ALA A 50 12.98 -29.62 41.55
N ALA A 51 12.72 -29.33 42.82
CA ALA A 51 12.75 -30.29 43.91
C ALA A 51 11.80 -31.47 43.59
N LYS A 52 12.36 -32.67 43.40
CA LYS A 52 11.69 -33.97 43.24
C LYS A 52 10.52 -33.99 42.23
N THR A 53 10.80 -34.33 40.98
CA THR A 53 10.01 -35.37 40.27
C THR A 53 10.73 -35.91 39.04
N VAL A 54 10.88 -37.24 39.06
CA VAL A 54 11.01 -38.25 38.00
C VAL A 54 11.45 -37.80 36.60
N GLN A 55 12.67 -38.21 36.24
CA GLN A 55 13.16 -38.29 34.86
C GLN A 55 12.27 -39.24 34.05
N ASP A 56 11.61 -38.75 33.02
CA ASP A 56 11.16 -39.59 31.91
C ASP A 56 12.27 -39.61 30.84
N SER A 57 12.94 -40.75 30.74
CA SER A 57 14.19 -40.98 30.02
C SER A 57 14.01 -41.23 28.52
N SER A 58 13.06 -40.55 27.85
CA SER A 58 12.76 -40.78 26.43
C SER A 58 13.23 -39.68 25.46
N HIS A 59 13.82 -38.57 25.93
CA HIS A 59 14.28 -37.49 25.05
C HIS A 59 15.70 -37.68 24.50
N LYS A 60 15.79 -37.99 23.20
CA LYS A 60 17.01 -38.39 22.46
C LYS A 60 17.85 -37.24 21.87
N SER A 61 17.68 -35.99 22.31
CA SER A 61 18.59 -34.88 21.98
C SER A 61 18.51 -33.79 23.04
N VAL A 62 19.61 -33.56 23.76
CA VAL A 62 19.71 -32.52 24.80
C VAL A 62 20.32 -31.27 24.18
N PHE A 63 19.56 -30.18 24.10
CA PHE A 63 20.08 -28.85 23.72
C PHE A 63 20.41 -28.01 24.95
N TYR A 64 21.18 -26.95 24.76
CA TYR A 64 21.70 -26.12 25.84
C TYR A 64 21.32 -24.65 25.64
N LEU A 65 20.67 -24.06 26.64
CA LEU A 65 20.50 -22.60 26.74
C LEU A 65 21.80 -22.01 27.30
N VAL A 66 22.43 -21.12 26.54
CA VAL A 66 23.68 -20.46 26.92
C VAL A 66 23.49 -18.95 26.89
N LYS A 67 23.84 -18.30 28.01
CA LYS A 67 23.88 -16.83 28.13
C LYS A 67 25.33 -16.35 28.12
N PHE A 68 25.62 -15.35 27.31
CA PHE A 68 26.93 -14.69 27.26
C PHE A 68 26.88 -13.27 27.85
N ARG A 69 28.01 -12.79 28.39
CA ARG A 69 28.20 -11.42 28.90
C ARG A 69 28.28 -10.38 27.78
N VAL A 70 28.83 -10.80 26.64
CA VAL A 70 29.05 -10.01 25.43
C VAL A 70 28.61 -10.83 24.22
N TYR A 71 28.37 -10.16 23.09
CA TYR A 71 28.06 -10.86 21.85
C TYR A 71 29.26 -11.74 21.44
N PRO A 72 29.11 -13.09 21.35
CA PRO A 72 30.23 -14.00 21.11
C PRO A 72 30.66 -14.07 19.64
N GLY A 73 29.88 -13.50 18.73
CA GLY A 73 30.02 -13.68 17.28
C GLY A 73 29.45 -15.02 16.81
N VAL A 74 28.64 -15.01 15.75
CA VAL A 74 28.03 -16.23 15.18
C VAL A 74 29.07 -17.26 14.75
N SER A 75 30.17 -16.81 14.10
CA SER A 75 31.23 -17.70 13.62
C SER A 75 31.90 -18.49 14.76
N SER A 76 32.07 -17.86 15.93
CA SER A 76 32.64 -18.50 17.12
C SER A 76 31.74 -19.61 17.68
N LEU A 77 30.43 -19.56 17.39
CA LEU A 77 29.44 -20.52 17.87
C LEU A 77 29.13 -21.62 16.86
N GLN A 78 29.61 -21.51 15.62
CA GLN A 78 29.25 -22.43 14.53
C GLN A 78 29.58 -23.89 14.85
N SER A 79 30.72 -24.15 15.52
CA SER A 79 31.15 -25.49 15.93
C SER A 79 30.28 -26.13 17.03
N TYR A 80 29.51 -25.32 17.77
CA TYR A 80 28.62 -25.79 18.83
C TYR A 80 27.18 -26.07 18.33
N GLY A 81 26.92 -25.81 17.04
CA GLY A 81 25.63 -26.01 16.40
C GLY A 81 24.55 -25.08 16.95
N ILE A 82 24.40 -23.88 16.38
CA ILE A 82 23.34 -22.96 16.79
C ILE A 82 21.99 -23.53 16.32
N VAL A 83 21.12 -23.85 17.27
CA VAL A 83 19.74 -24.30 17.00
C VAL A 83 18.81 -23.10 16.87
N LYS A 84 18.98 -22.10 17.75
CA LYS A 84 18.18 -20.87 17.75
C LYS A 84 18.95 -19.70 18.37
N THR A 85 18.87 -18.55 17.72
CA THR A 85 19.28 -17.26 18.29
C THR A 85 18.06 -16.63 18.96
N ILE A 86 18.07 -16.49 20.29
CA ILE A 86 16.99 -15.82 21.03
C ILE A 86 17.23 -14.32 20.98
N ASN A 87 18.44 -13.90 21.32
CA ASN A 87 18.95 -12.56 21.08
C ASN A 87 20.48 -12.56 21.02
N ARG A 88 21.13 -11.39 20.88
CA ARG A 88 22.60 -11.28 20.81
C ARG A 88 23.37 -11.91 21.98
N PHE A 89 22.74 -12.14 23.12
CA PHE A 89 23.37 -12.73 24.31
C PHE A 89 22.88 -14.15 24.65
N TYR A 90 21.76 -14.61 24.07
CA TYR A 90 21.11 -15.87 24.42
C TYR A 90 20.96 -16.77 23.20
N TYR A 91 21.47 -18.00 23.33
CA TYR A 91 21.49 -18.99 22.25
C TYR A 91 21.03 -20.36 22.76
N ILE A 92 20.40 -21.12 21.88
CA ILE A 92 20.20 -22.55 22.03
C ILE A 92 21.24 -23.26 21.17
N LEU A 93 22.10 -24.06 21.80
CA LEU A 93 23.20 -24.78 21.15
C LEU A 93 23.00 -26.29 21.23
N GLN A 94 23.48 -27.00 20.20
CA GLN A 94 23.51 -28.47 20.18
C GLN A 94 24.51 -29.03 21.19
N GLN A 95 25.58 -28.28 21.46
CA GLN A 95 26.64 -28.68 22.37
C GLN A 95 26.94 -27.56 23.37
N PRO A 96 27.35 -27.89 24.61
CA PRO A 96 27.76 -26.87 25.57
C PRO A 96 29.08 -26.25 25.14
N VAL A 97 29.29 -24.97 25.47
CA VAL A 97 30.56 -24.28 25.22
C VAL A 97 31.67 -24.92 26.06
N ARG A 98 32.78 -25.29 25.41
CA ARG A 98 33.95 -25.90 26.08
C ARG A 98 35.25 -25.14 25.88
N ASP A 99 35.33 -24.30 24.85
CA ASP A 99 36.49 -23.46 24.59
C ASP A 99 36.73 -22.47 25.74
N THR A 100 37.94 -22.45 26.29
CA THR A 100 38.29 -21.67 27.49
C THR A 100 38.16 -20.17 27.29
N ALA A 101 38.35 -19.65 26.07
CA ALA A 101 38.23 -18.22 25.80
C ALA A 101 36.77 -17.79 25.75
N LEU A 102 35.92 -18.53 25.04
CA LEU A 102 34.47 -18.33 25.01
C LEU A 102 33.82 -18.55 26.38
N LEU A 103 34.29 -19.55 27.14
CA LEU A 103 33.74 -19.89 28.45
C LEU A 103 33.85 -18.75 29.46
N ARG A 104 34.90 -17.91 29.36
CA ARG A 104 35.05 -16.70 30.20
C ARG A 104 33.90 -15.70 30.02
N ASN A 105 33.29 -15.70 28.85
CA ASN A 105 32.16 -14.86 28.52
C ASN A 105 30.81 -15.54 28.80
N VAL A 106 30.78 -16.83 29.15
CA VAL A 106 29.53 -17.51 29.52
C VAL A 106 29.11 -17.10 30.93
N VAL A 107 27.86 -16.68 31.08
CA VAL A 107 27.24 -16.39 32.38
C VAL A 107 26.69 -17.67 32.99
N TYR A 108 25.94 -18.45 32.22
CA TYR A 108 25.44 -19.76 32.62
C TYR A 108 25.13 -20.64 31.41
N THR A 109 24.97 -21.93 31.68
CA THR A 109 24.46 -22.93 30.72
C THR A 109 23.44 -23.82 31.44
N TYR A 110 22.27 -23.97 30.84
CA TYR A 110 21.21 -24.87 31.31
C TYR A 110 20.80 -25.81 30.19
N VAL A 111 20.23 -26.97 30.53
CA VAL A 111 19.51 -27.78 29.54
C VAL A 111 18.33 -26.96 29.03
N ALA A 112 18.17 -26.90 27.71
CA ALA A 112 17.05 -26.23 27.09
C ALA A 112 15.81 -27.13 27.11
N ASN A 113 14.65 -26.55 27.42
CA ASN A 113 13.35 -27.19 27.22
C ASN A 113 12.89 -27.02 25.75
N ASP A 114 11.84 -27.72 25.32
CA ASP A 114 11.37 -27.71 23.93
C ASP A 114 10.75 -26.39 23.43
N ASN A 115 10.69 -25.33 24.26
CA ASN A 115 10.21 -24.02 23.81
C ASN A 115 11.11 -23.37 22.76
N TRP A 116 12.33 -23.89 22.53
CA TRP A 116 13.18 -23.46 21.40
C TRP A 116 12.48 -23.61 20.04
N LYS A 117 11.46 -24.50 19.94
CA LYS A 117 10.63 -24.69 18.74
C LYS A 117 9.60 -23.57 18.51
N CYS A 118 9.51 -22.57 19.38
CA CYS A 118 8.41 -21.59 19.36
C CYS A 118 8.90 -20.18 19.08
N SER A 119 8.05 -19.33 18.49
CA SER A 119 8.31 -17.89 18.50
C SER A 119 8.26 -17.33 19.92
N GLU A 120 9.01 -16.27 20.19
CA GLU A 120 8.99 -15.64 21.52
C GLU A 120 7.61 -15.01 21.81
N GLY A 121 7.00 -14.39 20.79
CA GLY A 121 5.65 -13.82 20.90
C GLY A 121 4.59 -14.83 21.32
N LEU A 122 4.69 -16.10 20.90
CA LEU A 122 3.81 -17.17 21.37
C LEU A 122 4.00 -17.46 22.86
N LEU A 123 5.26 -17.60 23.29
CA LEU A 123 5.59 -17.88 24.70
C LEU A 123 5.10 -16.77 25.63
N GLN A 124 5.30 -15.50 25.23
CA GLN A 124 4.81 -14.34 25.98
C GLN A 124 3.28 -14.30 26.12
N ARG A 125 2.54 -14.83 25.14
CA ARG A 125 1.07 -14.97 25.23
C ARG A 125 0.69 -16.12 26.17
N LEU A 126 1.38 -17.25 26.08
CA LEU A 126 1.14 -18.42 26.94
C LEU A 126 1.38 -18.12 28.43
N GLU A 127 2.40 -17.33 28.74
CA GLU A 127 2.74 -16.91 30.11
C GLU A 127 1.62 -16.11 30.79
N LYS A 128 0.77 -15.44 30.01
CA LYS A 128 -0.34 -14.63 30.53
C LYS A 128 -1.61 -15.44 30.79
N LEU A 129 -1.63 -16.72 30.42
CA LEU A 129 -2.80 -17.60 30.55
C LEU A 129 -2.78 -18.37 31.87
N ARG A 130 -3.98 -18.62 32.43
CA ARG A 130 -4.13 -19.54 33.55
C ARG A 130 -4.05 -20.98 33.04
N ALA A 131 -3.75 -21.92 33.94
CA ALA A 131 -3.57 -23.34 33.59
C ALA A 131 -4.72 -23.97 32.81
N ALA A 132 -5.97 -23.58 33.09
CA ALA A 132 -7.16 -24.09 32.43
C ALA A 132 -7.47 -23.40 31.08
N ASP A 133 -6.90 -22.22 30.84
CA ASP A 133 -7.17 -21.45 29.63
C ASP A 133 -6.46 -22.10 28.42
N SER A 134 -7.00 -21.89 27.23
CA SER A 134 -6.45 -22.44 25.97
C SER A 134 -6.10 -21.34 24.98
N LEU A 135 -5.05 -21.56 24.21
CA LEU A 135 -4.59 -20.67 23.14
C LEU A 135 -4.71 -21.36 21.78
N ALA A 136 -5.24 -20.66 20.78
CA ALA A 136 -5.16 -21.08 19.39
C ALA A 136 -3.82 -20.61 18.80
N LEU A 137 -3.11 -21.52 18.12
CA LEU A 137 -1.77 -21.29 17.58
C LEU A 137 -1.59 -22.03 16.26
N GLN A 138 -0.65 -21.56 15.44
CA GLN A 138 -0.25 -22.23 14.21
C GLN A 138 0.93 -23.16 14.51
N VAL A 139 0.91 -24.37 13.94
CA VAL A 139 2.04 -25.30 14.00
C VAL A 139 2.49 -25.72 12.62
N GLN A 140 3.80 -25.93 12.50
CA GLN A 140 4.40 -26.71 11.43
C GLN A 140 4.64 -28.14 11.92
N LEU A 141 4.08 -29.10 11.20
CA LEU A 141 4.21 -30.53 11.42
C LEU A 141 5.37 -31.11 10.60
N ASP A 142 5.84 -32.29 11.01
CA ASP A 142 6.84 -33.03 10.26
C ASP A 142 6.26 -33.78 9.04
N SER A 143 7.10 -34.59 8.39
CA SER A 143 6.72 -35.37 7.20
C SER A 143 5.92 -36.65 7.49
N SER A 144 5.70 -37.02 8.75
CA SER A 144 5.10 -38.31 9.09
C SER A 144 3.60 -38.40 8.79
N GLY A 145 2.93 -37.25 8.67
CA GLY A 145 1.46 -37.17 8.56
C GLY A 145 0.72 -37.45 9.86
N GLN A 146 1.44 -37.67 10.98
CA GLN A 146 0.85 -37.88 12.29
C GLN A 146 0.19 -36.59 12.80
N GLN A 147 -0.98 -36.71 13.43
CA GLN A 147 -1.65 -35.57 14.08
C GLN A 147 -1.05 -35.32 15.48
N PRO A 148 -0.92 -34.04 15.90
CA PRO A 148 -0.40 -33.72 17.22
C PRO A 148 -1.38 -34.07 18.35
N ALA A 149 -0.89 -34.72 19.41
CA ALA A 149 -1.64 -34.98 20.63
C ALA A 149 -1.68 -33.76 21.56
N PHE A 150 -2.43 -33.83 22.66
CA PHE A 150 -2.55 -32.76 23.68
C PHE A 150 -3.08 -31.41 23.15
N CYS A 151 -3.83 -31.46 22.04
CA CYS A 151 -4.47 -30.30 21.43
C CYS A 151 -5.79 -30.69 20.78
N SER A 152 -6.58 -29.68 20.43
CA SER A 152 -7.72 -29.83 19.51
C SER A 152 -7.37 -29.19 18.17
N VAL A 153 -7.25 -30.00 17.12
CA VAL A 153 -7.00 -29.51 15.76
C VAL A 153 -8.23 -28.75 15.28
N GLN A 154 -8.08 -27.45 15.03
CA GLN A 154 -9.17 -26.58 14.59
C GLN A 154 -9.29 -26.57 13.07
N ARG A 155 -8.14 -26.50 12.38
CA ARG A 155 -8.06 -26.44 10.91
C ARG A 155 -6.74 -27.04 10.44
N VAL A 156 -6.78 -27.86 9.40
CA VAL A 156 -5.58 -28.26 8.65
C VAL A 156 -5.39 -27.27 7.51
N LEU A 157 -4.19 -26.73 7.37
CA LEU A 157 -3.80 -25.80 6.31
C LEU A 157 -3.04 -26.54 5.22
N ALA A 158 -2.88 -25.92 4.05
CA ALA A 158 -2.10 -26.48 2.96
C ALA A 158 -0.67 -26.85 3.41
N GLY A 159 -0.14 -27.96 2.89
CA GLY A 159 1.17 -28.47 3.26
C GLY A 159 1.19 -29.15 4.64
N ARG A 160 2.21 -28.82 5.46
CA ARG A 160 2.41 -29.41 6.80
C ARG A 160 2.03 -28.44 7.91
N PHE A 161 0.99 -27.64 7.71
CA PHE A 161 0.57 -26.60 8.65
C PHE A 161 -0.80 -26.91 9.24
N ALA A 162 -1.00 -26.55 10.50
CA ALA A 162 -2.30 -26.68 11.15
C ALA A 162 -2.52 -25.56 12.17
N VAL A 163 -3.78 -25.20 12.38
CA VAL A 163 -4.22 -24.39 13.52
C VAL A 163 -4.75 -25.33 14.58
N VAL A 164 -4.16 -25.26 15.78
CA VAL A 164 -4.52 -26.11 16.91
C VAL A 164 -4.84 -25.24 18.13
N LYS A 165 -5.65 -25.78 19.04
CA LYS A 165 -5.97 -25.15 20.32
C LYS A 165 -5.38 -25.99 21.45
N VAL A 166 -4.54 -25.36 22.29
CA VAL A 166 -3.76 -26.05 23.34
C VAL A 166 -4.04 -25.39 24.69
N LYS A 167 -4.26 -26.20 25.74
CA LYS A 167 -4.38 -25.71 27.12
C LYS A 167 -3.00 -25.36 27.68
N GLN A 168 -2.92 -24.31 28.50
CA GLN A 168 -1.65 -23.90 29.12
C GLN A 168 -1.03 -25.04 29.95
N ALA A 169 -1.83 -25.81 30.69
CA ALA A 169 -1.37 -26.98 31.46
C ALA A 169 -0.86 -28.16 30.61
N ASP A 170 -1.29 -28.26 29.35
CA ASP A 170 -0.88 -29.34 28.43
C ASP A 170 0.34 -28.93 27.58
N TRP A 171 0.75 -27.66 27.62
CA TRP A 171 1.81 -27.10 26.78
C TRP A 171 3.14 -27.88 26.82
N PRO A 172 3.72 -28.24 27.98
CA PRO A 172 5.00 -28.94 28.01
C PRO A 172 4.96 -30.31 27.31
N ARG A 173 3.83 -31.01 27.39
CA ARG A 173 3.60 -32.31 26.70
C ARG A 173 3.29 -32.11 25.23
N PHE A 174 2.64 -30.99 24.89
CA PHE A 174 2.32 -30.65 23.51
C PHE A 174 3.60 -30.36 22.70
N ILE A 175 4.44 -29.44 23.16
CA ILE A 175 5.58 -28.92 22.36
C ILE A 175 6.75 -29.91 22.28
N SER A 176 6.87 -30.82 23.25
CA SER A 176 7.92 -31.83 23.28
C SER A 176 7.74 -32.92 22.21
N GLN A 177 6.56 -33.02 21.61
CA GLN A 177 6.27 -34.02 20.58
C GLN A 177 7.21 -33.86 19.36
N PRO A 178 7.80 -34.96 18.85
CA PRO A 178 8.65 -34.93 17.65
C PRO A 178 7.95 -34.45 16.38
N VAL A 179 6.63 -34.64 16.31
CA VAL A 179 5.80 -34.22 15.17
C VAL A 179 5.73 -32.69 15.04
N ILE A 180 5.92 -31.93 16.12
CA ILE A 180 5.93 -30.48 16.10
C ILE A 180 7.34 -29.98 15.77
N ARG A 181 7.46 -29.29 14.63
CA ARG A 181 8.71 -28.65 14.18
C ARG A 181 8.78 -27.19 14.58
N PHE A 182 7.64 -26.50 14.53
CA PHE A 182 7.54 -25.11 14.93
C PHE A 182 6.14 -24.80 15.45
N ALA A 183 6.04 -23.87 16.39
CA ALA A 183 4.77 -23.31 16.85
C ALA A 183 4.85 -21.78 16.92
N ASP A 184 3.80 -21.12 16.43
CA ASP A 184 3.71 -19.66 16.40
C ASP A 184 2.32 -19.17 16.82
N ALA A 185 2.25 -17.93 17.27
CA ALA A 185 1.00 -17.28 17.59
C ALA A 185 0.18 -17.02 16.32
N LEU A 186 -1.14 -17.14 16.41
CA LEU A 186 -1.99 -16.61 15.36
C LEU A 186 -1.87 -15.07 15.33
N ARG A 187 -1.48 -14.56 14.16
CA ARG A 187 -1.29 -13.14 13.89
C ARG A 187 -2.44 -12.61 13.08
N LYS A 188 -2.75 -11.33 13.28
CA LYS A 188 -3.70 -10.60 12.44
C LYS A 188 -2.88 -9.70 11.52
N PRO A 189 -3.04 -9.81 10.19
CA PRO A 189 -2.47 -8.84 9.28
C PRO A 189 -3.10 -7.47 9.49
N LYS A 190 -2.33 -6.43 9.18
CA LYS A 190 -2.77 -5.03 9.14
C LYS A 190 -2.27 -4.42 7.84
N THR A 191 -3.12 -3.64 7.19
CA THR A 191 -2.75 -2.84 6.02
C THR A 191 -1.77 -1.75 6.42
N GLU A 192 -0.86 -1.39 5.50
CA GLU A 192 0.24 -0.48 5.80
C GLU A 192 -0.03 0.96 5.30
N ILE A 193 -1.05 1.63 5.86
CA ILE A 193 -1.43 3.08 5.74
C ILE A 193 -1.60 3.62 4.28
N ILE A 194 -2.41 4.67 4.12
CA ILE A 194 -2.89 5.26 2.85
C ILE A 194 -2.53 6.75 2.78
N ILE A 195 -2.12 7.27 1.61
CA ILE A 195 -2.43 8.63 1.11
C ILE A 195 -2.52 8.61 -0.43
N PRO A 196 -3.45 9.39 -1.03
CA PRO A 196 -3.60 9.53 -2.47
C PRO A 196 -2.62 10.57 -3.00
N SER A 197 -1.43 10.14 -3.38
CA SER A 197 -0.69 10.80 -4.45
C SER A 197 0.07 9.74 -5.22
N ASN A 198 -0.10 9.72 -6.54
CA ASN A 198 0.52 8.75 -7.44
C ASN A 198 1.50 9.51 -8.35
N ASP A 199 2.80 9.37 -8.09
CA ASP A 199 3.85 9.91 -8.95
C ASP A 199 4.47 8.81 -9.81
N MET A 200 3.88 8.59 -10.98
CA MET A 200 4.39 7.64 -11.97
C MET A 200 5.68 8.12 -12.67
N THR A 201 6.13 9.35 -12.42
CA THR A 201 7.35 9.91 -13.01
C THR A 201 8.60 9.54 -12.22
N LEU A 202 8.51 9.42 -10.87
CA LEU A 202 9.67 9.21 -10.02
C LEU A 202 10.40 7.90 -10.34
N ASN A 203 9.69 6.77 -10.46
CA ASN A 203 10.30 5.49 -10.84
C ASN A 203 10.26 5.23 -12.36
N ARG A 204 10.06 6.29 -13.17
CA ARG A 204 10.09 6.31 -14.64
C ARG A 204 9.02 5.44 -15.31
N VAL A 205 7.89 5.22 -14.64
CA VAL A 205 6.77 4.43 -15.19
C VAL A 205 6.10 5.17 -16.34
N SER A 206 5.81 6.47 -16.18
CA SER A 206 5.23 7.29 -17.25
C SER A 206 6.14 7.36 -18.48
N THR A 207 7.47 7.44 -18.26
CA THR A 207 8.47 7.40 -19.33
C THR A 207 8.43 6.08 -20.08
N VAL A 208 8.33 4.94 -19.38
CA VAL A 208 8.17 3.61 -20.00
C VAL A 208 6.87 3.52 -20.79
N GLN A 209 5.75 3.98 -20.23
CA GLN A 209 4.45 3.96 -20.91
C GLN A 209 4.45 4.79 -22.20
N GLN A 210 5.21 5.89 -22.22
CA GLN A 210 5.35 6.73 -23.40
C GLN A 210 6.29 6.14 -24.45
N LEU A 211 7.47 5.66 -24.05
CA LEU A 211 8.48 5.11 -24.97
C LEU A 211 8.11 3.73 -25.51
N TYR A 212 7.37 2.96 -24.73
CA TYR A 212 7.01 1.58 -25.02
C TYR A 212 5.50 1.35 -24.81
N PRO A 213 4.64 1.98 -25.64
CA PRO A 213 3.19 1.94 -25.43
C PRO A 213 2.58 0.54 -25.54
N ASN A 214 3.30 -0.44 -26.10
CA ASN A 214 2.83 -1.84 -26.15
C ASN A 214 3.10 -2.63 -24.86
N LEU A 215 3.88 -2.07 -23.91
CA LEU A 215 4.12 -2.67 -22.61
C LEU A 215 3.04 -2.19 -21.64
N GLN A 216 2.03 -3.04 -21.42
CA GLN A 216 0.87 -2.68 -20.59
C GLN A 216 0.45 -3.82 -19.65
N GLY A 217 1.19 -4.95 -19.61
CA GLY A 217 0.84 -6.12 -18.78
C GLY A 217 -0.30 -6.95 -19.37
N GLN A 218 -0.53 -6.88 -20.68
CA GLN A 218 -1.64 -7.59 -21.32
C GLN A 218 -1.48 -9.11 -21.16
N ASN A 219 -2.58 -9.82 -20.93
CA ASN A 219 -2.63 -11.27 -20.69
C ASN A 219 -1.89 -11.75 -19.43
N MET A 220 -1.57 -10.85 -18.51
CA MET A 220 -1.02 -11.18 -17.22
C MET A 220 -2.04 -10.89 -16.12
N THR A 221 -2.02 -11.69 -15.06
CA THR A 221 -2.83 -11.46 -13.86
C THR A 221 -1.91 -11.12 -12.69
N VAL A 222 -2.23 -10.04 -11.97
CA VAL A 222 -1.62 -9.69 -10.69
C VAL A 222 -2.60 -10.05 -9.57
N SER A 223 -2.13 -10.79 -8.57
CA SER A 223 -2.93 -11.14 -7.38
C SER A 223 -2.67 -10.15 -6.25
N LEU A 224 -3.72 -9.67 -5.59
CA LEU A 224 -3.63 -8.92 -4.35
C LEU A 224 -4.01 -9.85 -3.18
N LYS A 225 -3.06 -10.12 -2.28
CA LYS A 225 -3.35 -10.87 -1.06
C LYS A 225 -3.81 -9.93 0.05
N GLU A 226 -5.10 -9.61 0.04
CA GLU A 226 -5.71 -8.62 0.93
C GLU A 226 -7.22 -8.85 1.06
N ASN A 227 -7.91 -7.99 1.81
CA ASN A 227 -9.31 -7.70 1.55
C ASN A 227 -9.55 -7.44 0.04
N ILE A 228 -10.77 -7.68 -0.45
CA ILE A 228 -11.06 -7.49 -1.88
C ILE A 228 -11.12 -5.99 -2.18
N PHE A 229 -10.58 -5.57 -3.33
CA PHE A 229 -10.74 -4.21 -3.81
C PHE A 229 -12.15 -4.00 -4.40
N ASP A 230 -12.55 -2.75 -4.60
CA ASP A 230 -13.80 -2.46 -5.31
C ASP A 230 -13.69 -2.87 -6.78
N THR A 231 -14.24 -4.04 -7.11
CA THR A 231 -14.22 -4.59 -8.47
C THR A 231 -15.10 -3.80 -9.45
N THR A 232 -15.94 -2.90 -8.92
CA THR A 232 -16.79 -2.00 -9.70
C THR A 232 -16.19 -0.60 -9.89
N ASP A 233 -15.02 -0.34 -9.28
CA ASP A 233 -14.28 0.89 -9.47
C ASP A 233 -14.05 1.15 -10.97
N THR A 234 -14.35 2.38 -11.40
CA THR A 234 -14.31 2.77 -12.82
C THR A 234 -12.94 2.53 -13.46
N ASP A 235 -11.85 2.67 -12.70
CA ASP A 235 -10.49 2.44 -13.21
C ASP A 235 -10.11 0.96 -13.24
N LEU A 236 -10.84 0.07 -12.54
CA LEU A 236 -10.57 -1.37 -12.45
C LEU A 236 -11.62 -2.24 -13.17
N THR A 237 -12.70 -1.61 -13.62
CA THR A 237 -13.87 -2.29 -14.19
C THR A 237 -13.53 -3.24 -15.33
N GLY A 238 -14.21 -4.39 -15.33
CA GLY A 238 -14.06 -5.43 -16.35
C GLY A 238 -12.72 -6.18 -16.33
N ARG A 239 -11.81 -5.91 -15.38
CA ARG A 239 -10.49 -6.57 -15.28
C ARG A 239 -10.31 -7.46 -14.05
N TYR A 240 -11.30 -7.54 -13.16
CA TYR A 240 -11.30 -8.49 -12.06
C TYR A 240 -11.54 -9.92 -12.56
N THR A 241 -10.80 -10.87 -11.99
CA THR A 241 -10.96 -12.30 -12.21
C THR A 241 -11.16 -12.97 -10.87
N ASP A 242 -12.33 -13.58 -10.67
CA ASP A 242 -12.62 -14.28 -9.43
C ASP A 242 -11.90 -15.63 -9.37
N GLY A 243 -11.06 -15.81 -8.35
CA GLY A 243 -10.35 -17.04 -8.04
C GLY A 243 -11.04 -17.91 -6.98
N GLY A 244 -12.19 -17.49 -6.44
CA GLY A 244 -12.94 -18.20 -5.39
C GLY A 244 -12.30 -18.14 -4.00
N ILE A 245 -11.25 -17.36 -3.82
CA ILE A 245 -10.48 -17.23 -2.56
C ILE A 245 -10.34 -15.78 -2.07
N ALA A 246 -11.06 -14.85 -2.68
CA ALA A 246 -11.07 -13.45 -2.28
C ALA A 246 -11.78 -13.25 -0.93
N ALA A 247 -11.43 -12.19 -0.21
CA ALA A 247 -12.15 -11.82 1.01
C ALA A 247 -13.56 -11.33 0.66
N THR A 248 -14.48 -11.40 1.63
CA THR A 248 -15.85 -10.90 1.46
C THR A 248 -15.97 -9.39 1.68
N GLN A 249 -15.02 -8.78 2.40
CA GLN A 249 -15.06 -7.36 2.74
C GLN A 249 -14.29 -6.55 1.69
N VAL A 250 -14.99 -5.59 1.07
CA VAL A 250 -14.38 -4.59 0.18
C VAL A 250 -13.60 -3.58 1.00
N ASP A 251 -12.39 -3.23 0.55
CA ASP A 251 -11.47 -2.34 1.26
C ASP A 251 -10.85 -1.29 0.32
N ILE A 252 -10.82 -0.03 0.78
CA ILE A 252 -10.28 1.10 0.02
C ILE A 252 -8.77 1.02 -0.15
N HIS A 253 -8.03 0.48 0.83
CA HIS A 253 -6.58 0.29 0.72
C HIS A 253 -6.28 -0.70 -0.42
N ALA A 254 -7.02 -1.81 -0.49
CA ALA A 254 -6.90 -2.77 -1.59
C ALA A 254 -7.22 -2.13 -2.96
N THR A 255 -8.25 -1.27 -3.04
CA THR A 255 -8.57 -0.52 -4.27
C THR A 255 -7.41 0.38 -4.70
N ILE A 256 -6.79 1.11 -3.78
CA ILE A 256 -5.64 1.96 -4.12
C ILE A 256 -4.46 1.12 -4.61
N MET A 257 -4.15 -0.01 -3.97
CA MET A 257 -3.09 -0.92 -4.45
C MET A 257 -3.38 -1.42 -5.86
N ALA A 258 -4.62 -1.86 -6.12
CA ALA A 258 -5.07 -2.31 -7.42
C ALA A 258 -4.96 -1.21 -8.48
N THR A 259 -5.31 0.02 -8.14
CA THR A 259 -5.22 1.19 -9.03
C THR A 259 -3.77 1.55 -9.35
N ILE A 260 -2.86 1.56 -8.35
CA ILE A 260 -1.42 1.79 -8.60
C ILE A 260 -0.84 0.72 -9.55
N ILE A 261 -1.26 -0.55 -9.37
CA ILE A 261 -0.79 -1.66 -10.21
C ILE A 261 -1.34 -1.54 -11.64
N ALA A 262 -2.66 -1.43 -11.80
CA ALA A 262 -3.34 -1.65 -13.09
C ALA A 262 -4.57 -0.75 -13.35
N GLY A 263 -4.68 0.41 -12.69
CA GLY A 263 -5.73 1.39 -12.96
C GLY A 263 -5.72 1.87 -14.42
N ALA A 264 -6.91 2.00 -15.02
CA ALA A 264 -7.05 2.38 -16.43
C ALA A 264 -6.81 3.86 -16.69
N GLY A 265 -7.03 4.72 -15.68
CA GLY A 265 -7.17 6.16 -15.88
C GLY A 265 -8.45 6.54 -16.63
N ASN A 266 -9.52 5.77 -16.45
CA ASN A 266 -10.87 6.08 -16.94
C ASN A 266 -11.50 7.25 -16.17
N THR A 267 -11.17 7.41 -14.88
CA THR A 267 -11.60 8.55 -14.07
C THR A 267 -10.78 9.80 -14.33
N GLY A 268 -9.52 9.65 -14.74
CA GLY A 268 -8.61 10.73 -15.06
C GLY A 268 -7.15 10.26 -15.05
N PRO A 269 -6.19 11.16 -15.31
CA PRO A 269 -4.77 10.82 -15.38
C PRO A 269 -4.20 10.19 -14.10
N GLU A 270 -4.71 10.58 -12.93
CA GLU A 270 -4.23 10.09 -11.62
C GLU A 270 -4.65 8.65 -11.32
N GLY A 271 -5.78 8.21 -11.88
CA GLY A 271 -6.29 6.82 -11.77
C GLY A 271 -5.54 5.82 -12.67
N ARG A 272 -4.47 6.25 -13.34
CA ARG A 272 -3.67 5.41 -14.23
C ARG A 272 -2.57 4.67 -13.46
N GLY A 273 -2.64 3.35 -13.47
CA GLY A 273 -1.64 2.45 -12.89
C GLY A 273 -0.42 2.22 -13.77
N ALA A 274 0.52 1.41 -13.30
CA ALA A 274 1.73 1.09 -14.05
C ALA A 274 1.47 0.14 -15.24
N ALA A 275 0.79 -0.98 -15.00
CA ALA A 275 0.47 -2.02 -15.97
C ALA A 275 -1.03 -2.00 -16.33
N VAL A 276 -1.44 -0.96 -17.06
CA VAL A 276 -2.85 -0.58 -17.28
C VAL A 276 -3.75 -1.66 -17.93
N ARG A 277 -3.19 -2.68 -18.59
CA ARG A 277 -3.94 -3.81 -19.20
C ARG A 277 -3.81 -5.13 -18.45
N ALA A 278 -3.14 -5.14 -17.30
CA ALA A 278 -3.10 -6.33 -16.45
C ALA A 278 -4.50 -6.64 -15.88
N ARG A 279 -4.80 -7.93 -15.77
CA ARG A 279 -5.95 -8.43 -15.01
C ARG A 279 -5.60 -8.47 -13.53
N LEU A 280 -6.62 -8.40 -12.69
CA LEU A 280 -6.45 -8.44 -11.23
C LEU A 280 -7.26 -9.59 -10.64
N THR A 281 -6.71 -10.24 -9.63
CA THR A 281 -7.44 -11.19 -8.75
C THR A 281 -7.14 -10.84 -7.29
N SER A 282 -7.96 -11.36 -6.37
CA SER A 282 -7.79 -11.15 -4.93
C SER A 282 -7.72 -12.49 -4.20
N SER A 283 -7.01 -12.50 -3.07
CA SER A 283 -6.91 -13.65 -2.15
C SER A 283 -6.91 -13.18 -0.69
N ASP A 284 -7.63 -13.87 0.18
CA ASP A 284 -7.89 -13.42 1.54
C ASP A 284 -6.75 -13.70 2.53
N PHE A 285 -6.08 -12.65 3.02
CA PHE A 285 -5.08 -12.79 4.08
C PHE A 285 -5.69 -13.16 5.45
N ASN A 286 -6.99 -12.96 5.66
CA ASN A 286 -7.64 -13.20 6.95
C ASN A 286 -7.81 -14.71 7.16
N THR A 287 -7.97 -15.43 6.06
CA THR A 287 -7.98 -16.88 6.03
C THR A 287 -6.58 -17.45 6.31
N SER A 288 -5.53 -16.96 5.65
CA SER A 288 -4.17 -17.49 5.81
C SER A 288 -3.09 -16.51 5.39
N LEU A 289 -2.00 -16.45 6.15
CA LEU A 289 -0.77 -15.73 5.79
C LEU A 289 0.22 -16.58 4.97
N LEU A 290 -0.02 -17.90 4.90
CA LEU A 290 0.74 -18.82 4.05
C LEU A 290 0.48 -18.53 2.56
N PRO A 291 1.40 -18.92 1.67
CA PRO A 291 1.19 -18.76 0.23
C PRO A 291 -0.06 -19.50 -0.28
N ASP A 292 -0.68 -18.98 -1.33
CA ASP A 292 -1.91 -19.54 -1.92
C ASP A 292 -1.62 -20.76 -2.79
N ASP A 293 -2.69 -21.45 -3.22
CA ASP A 293 -2.56 -22.67 -4.00
C ASP A 293 -1.90 -22.43 -5.37
N ALA A 294 -0.84 -23.20 -5.63
CA ALA A 294 -0.04 -23.06 -6.85
C ALA A 294 -0.80 -23.48 -8.12
N ALA A 295 -1.69 -24.48 -8.04
CA ALA A 295 -2.45 -24.94 -9.19
C ALA A 295 -3.48 -23.88 -9.62
N LEU A 296 -4.17 -23.27 -8.64
CA LEU A 296 -5.07 -22.14 -8.89
C LEU A 296 -4.33 -20.98 -9.56
N TYR A 297 -3.14 -20.61 -9.07
CA TYR A 297 -2.38 -19.49 -9.64
C TYR A 297 -1.84 -19.80 -11.04
N GLY A 298 -1.50 -21.07 -11.30
CA GLY A 298 -1.21 -21.55 -12.64
C GLY A 298 -2.39 -21.35 -13.60
N GLN A 299 -3.61 -21.71 -13.18
CA GLN A 299 -4.84 -21.57 -13.97
C GLN A 299 -5.23 -20.11 -14.23
N LEU A 300 -5.08 -19.24 -13.23
CA LEU A 300 -5.38 -17.81 -13.34
C LEU A 300 -4.28 -17.00 -14.05
N HIS A 301 -3.19 -17.65 -14.45
CA HIS A 301 -2.00 -17.01 -15.02
C HIS A 301 -1.45 -15.89 -14.12
N VAL A 302 -1.47 -16.10 -12.80
CA VAL A 302 -0.86 -15.17 -11.84
C VAL A 302 0.66 -15.24 -11.99
N ARG A 303 1.30 -14.08 -12.12
CA ARG A 303 2.77 -13.95 -12.28
C ARG A 303 3.42 -13.03 -11.25
N VAL A 304 2.63 -12.13 -10.68
CA VAL A 304 3.02 -11.29 -9.55
C VAL A 304 1.93 -11.38 -8.49
N GLN A 305 2.33 -11.52 -7.24
CA GLN A 305 1.43 -11.34 -6.09
C GLN A 305 1.92 -10.17 -5.24
N ASN A 306 1.05 -9.19 -5.04
CA ASN A 306 1.27 -8.04 -4.19
C ASN A 306 0.81 -8.33 -2.75
N HIS A 307 1.64 -7.97 -1.78
CA HIS A 307 1.39 -8.11 -0.35
C HIS A 307 1.67 -6.79 0.38
N SER A 308 0.67 -5.93 0.47
CA SER A 308 0.74 -4.60 1.11
C SER A 308 0.26 -4.63 2.57
N TYR A 309 0.70 -5.64 3.33
CA TYR A 309 0.30 -5.84 4.72
C TYR A 309 1.45 -6.35 5.59
N GLY A 310 1.33 -6.08 6.90
CA GLY A 310 2.29 -6.48 7.93
C GLY A 310 1.63 -7.16 9.11
N THR A 311 2.43 -7.80 9.96
CA THR A 311 2.00 -8.24 11.30
C THR A 311 2.62 -7.36 12.39
N GLY A 312 3.60 -7.87 13.13
CA GLY A 312 4.48 -7.09 13.99
C GLY A 312 5.93 -7.33 13.59
N ILE A 313 6.86 -6.64 14.24
CA ILE A 313 8.29 -6.85 14.00
C ILE A 313 8.67 -8.27 14.43
N GLU A 314 9.21 -9.04 13.49
CA GLU A 314 9.52 -10.46 13.68
C GLU A 314 10.92 -10.78 13.15
N ASN A 315 11.86 -11.09 14.06
CA ASN A 315 13.28 -11.34 13.76
C ASN A 315 13.66 -12.82 13.82
N TYR A 316 13.02 -13.62 12.97
CA TYR A 316 13.35 -15.03 12.79
C TYR A 316 12.85 -15.55 11.43
N TYR A 317 13.46 -16.63 10.94
CA TYR A 317 12.99 -17.37 9.77
C TYR A 317 11.89 -18.36 10.17
N GLY A 318 10.65 -17.91 10.01
CA GLY A 318 9.45 -18.61 10.44
C GLY A 318 8.86 -19.55 9.39
N ALA A 319 7.73 -20.12 9.75
CA ALA A 319 6.94 -21.03 8.92
C ALA A 319 6.56 -20.43 7.56
N GLU A 320 6.12 -19.18 7.54
CA GLU A 320 5.70 -18.50 6.32
C GLU A 320 6.90 -18.20 5.42
N ALA A 321 8.03 -17.77 5.97
CA ALA A 321 9.26 -17.56 5.18
C ALA A 321 9.69 -18.85 4.45
N VAL A 322 9.63 -19.99 5.15
CA VAL A 322 9.88 -21.30 4.54
C VAL A 322 8.89 -21.58 3.41
N ALA A 323 7.60 -21.33 3.64
CA ALA A 323 6.56 -21.64 2.66
C ALA A 323 6.68 -20.76 1.40
N TYR A 324 6.98 -19.46 1.53
CA TYR A 324 7.19 -18.58 0.39
C TYR A 324 8.48 -18.92 -0.38
N ASP A 325 9.56 -19.28 0.31
CA ASP A 325 10.77 -19.77 -0.37
C ASP A 325 10.52 -21.09 -1.12
N GLN A 326 9.69 -21.99 -0.58
CA GLN A 326 9.26 -23.21 -1.26
C GLN A 326 8.37 -22.93 -2.47
N GLN A 327 7.41 -22.02 -2.36
CA GLN A 327 6.53 -21.67 -3.49
C GLN A 327 7.31 -20.98 -4.61
N ALA A 328 8.23 -20.07 -4.31
CA ALA A 328 9.05 -19.41 -5.33
C ALA A 328 9.91 -20.40 -6.14
N LEU A 329 10.21 -21.58 -5.59
CA LEU A 329 10.91 -22.65 -6.30
C LEU A 329 9.96 -23.56 -7.09
N SER A 330 8.77 -23.85 -6.55
CA SER A 330 7.79 -24.70 -7.24
C SER A 330 7.03 -23.96 -8.35
N MET A 331 6.89 -22.64 -8.22
CA MET A 331 6.33 -21.71 -9.19
C MET A 331 7.41 -20.72 -9.61
N ASP A 332 8.33 -21.19 -10.43
CA ASP A 332 9.53 -20.45 -10.84
C ASP A 332 9.25 -19.10 -11.53
N THR A 333 8.03 -18.85 -12.03
CA THR A 333 7.61 -17.61 -12.71
C THR A 333 6.79 -16.65 -11.84
N LEU A 334 6.49 -17.02 -10.58
CA LEU A 334 5.71 -16.20 -9.64
C LEU A 334 6.65 -15.36 -8.77
N LEU A 335 6.55 -14.02 -8.88
CA LEU A 335 7.22 -13.10 -7.96
C LEU A 335 6.25 -12.62 -6.87
N HIS A 336 6.58 -12.86 -5.60
CA HIS A 336 5.93 -12.20 -4.49
C HIS A 336 6.62 -10.88 -4.18
N VAL A 337 5.84 -9.81 -4.10
CA VAL A 337 6.30 -8.47 -3.73
C VAL A 337 5.64 -8.07 -2.41
N PHE A 338 6.44 -7.92 -1.37
CA PHE A 338 6.00 -7.49 -0.06
C PHE A 338 6.43 -6.05 0.19
N SER A 339 5.58 -5.27 0.83
CA SER A 339 6.00 -4.03 1.48
C SER A 339 6.97 -4.31 2.64
N SER A 340 7.85 -3.39 3.02
CA SER A 340 8.79 -3.63 4.12
C SER A 340 8.17 -3.49 5.51
N GLY A 341 7.18 -2.61 5.67
CA GLY A 341 6.57 -2.24 6.94
C GLY A 341 6.68 -0.74 7.24
N ASN A 342 5.80 -0.25 8.12
CA ASN A 342 5.76 1.17 8.52
C ASN A 342 6.28 1.40 9.97
N ASP A 343 6.98 0.42 10.54
CA ASP A 343 7.56 0.47 11.89
C ASP A 343 9.04 0.91 11.90
N GLY A 344 9.45 1.71 10.92
CA GLY A 344 10.85 2.07 10.63
C GLY A 344 11.64 2.77 11.73
N ASN A 345 10.98 3.28 12.77
CA ASN A 345 11.58 3.91 13.95
C ASN A 345 11.60 3.01 15.20
N GLN A 346 10.95 1.84 15.13
CA GLN A 346 10.83 0.93 16.26
C GLN A 346 12.05 0.00 16.36
N ALA A 347 12.19 -0.66 17.51
CA ALA A 347 13.18 -1.70 17.75
C ALA A 347 12.50 -3.08 17.81
N PRO A 348 13.12 -4.14 17.28
CA PRO A 348 12.64 -5.50 17.53
C PRO A 348 12.75 -5.86 19.01
N THR A 349 11.79 -6.65 19.49
CA THR A 349 11.78 -7.14 20.88
C THR A 349 12.55 -8.45 21.06
N ASP A 350 12.82 -9.16 19.98
CA ASP A 350 13.50 -10.46 19.95
C ASP A 350 14.54 -10.53 18.81
N GLY A 351 15.26 -11.66 18.73
CA GLY A 351 16.24 -11.93 17.69
C GLY A 351 17.57 -11.18 17.88
N MET A 352 18.49 -11.38 16.92
CA MET A 352 19.87 -10.88 17.01
C MET A 352 19.96 -9.37 17.28
N TYR A 353 19.03 -8.61 16.72
CA TYR A 353 19.04 -7.14 16.75
C TYR A 353 18.11 -6.55 17.82
N SER A 354 17.61 -7.38 18.75
CA SER A 354 16.68 -6.96 19.81
C SER A 354 17.16 -5.70 20.54
N GLY A 355 16.28 -4.70 20.67
CA GLY A 355 16.55 -3.45 21.39
C GLY A 355 17.41 -2.43 20.66
N ILE A 356 17.71 -2.64 19.37
CA ILE A 356 18.37 -1.63 18.53
C ILE A 356 17.28 -0.92 17.72
N ALA A 357 17.07 0.37 18.00
CA ALA A 357 16.04 1.15 17.31
C ALA A 357 16.42 1.45 15.86
N GLY A 358 15.41 1.50 14.99
CA GLY A 358 15.56 1.96 13.61
C GLY A 358 16.18 0.94 12.65
N VAL A 359 16.34 -0.31 13.05
CA VAL A 359 16.90 -1.39 12.22
C VAL A 359 16.19 -2.71 12.51
N ALA A 360 16.26 -3.62 11.56
CA ALA A 360 15.71 -4.97 11.63
C ALA A 360 14.24 -4.98 12.07
N ASN A 361 13.44 -4.11 11.47
CA ASN A 361 12.06 -3.83 11.89
C ASN A 361 11.01 -4.18 10.82
N LEU A 362 11.31 -5.19 9.98
CA LEU A 362 10.37 -5.73 9.01
C LEU A 362 9.14 -6.33 9.70
N SER A 363 7.95 -5.96 9.22
CA SER A 363 6.66 -6.39 9.78
C SER A 363 6.21 -7.76 9.25
N GLY A 364 6.70 -8.83 9.87
CA GLY A 364 6.24 -10.20 9.63
C GLY A 364 7.31 -11.12 9.06
N THR A 365 7.30 -12.37 9.52
CA THR A 365 8.34 -13.35 9.18
C THR A 365 8.38 -13.70 7.70
N TYR A 366 7.27 -13.63 6.96
CA TYR A 366 7.26 -13.86 5.50
C TYR A 366 8.17 -12.90 4.73
N LYS A 367 8.41 -11.68 5.25
CA LYS A 367 9.35 -10.71 4.67
C LYS A 367 10.82 -11.12 4.84
N GLN A 368 11.08 -12.08 5.73
CA GLN A 368 12.40 -12.68 5.96
C GLN A 368 12.74 -13.74 4.89
N ALA A 369 11.79 -14.16 4.04
CA ALA A 369 12.03 -15.09 2.93
C ALA A 369 13.12 -14.56 1.97
N LYS A 370 13.91 -15.47 1.39
CA LYS A 370 15.03 -15.16 0.49
C LYS A 370 14.56 -14.87 -0.94
N ASN A 371 13.54 -15.59 -1.39
CA ASN A 371 13.13 -15.64 -2.79
C ASN A 371 12.03 -14.63 -3.12
N VAL A 372 11.48 -13.94 -2.12
CA VAL A 372 10.53 -12.83 -2.30
C VAL A 372 11.27 -11.52 -2.52
N LEU A 373 10.60 -10.52 -3.11
CA LEU A 373 11.09 -9.15 -3.19
C LEU A 373 10.42 -8.29 -2.11
N VAL A 374 11.20 -7.58 -1.30
CA VAL A 374 10.67 -6.65 -0.30
C VAL A 374 10.99 -5.22 -0.72
N ALA A 375 9.97 -4.36 -0.74
CA ALA A 375 10.03 -2.96 -1.17
C ALA A 375 9.77 -2.00 0.00
N GLY A 376 10.71 -1.10 0.28
CA GLY A 376 10.48 0.06 1.15
C GLY A 376 9.93 1.26 0.39
N GLY A 377 9.39 2.26 1.09
CA GLY A 377 8.79 3.46 0.49
C GLY A 377 9.70 4.68 0.50
N THR A 378 9.65 5.51 -0.54
CA THR A 378 10.27 6.84 -0.63
C THR A 378 9.23 7.96 -0.72
N ASP A 379 9.60 9.19 -0.34
CA ASP A 379 8.81 10.40 -0.60
C ASP A 379 8.92 10.88 -2.07
N GLY A 380 8.29 12.02 -2.39
CA GLY A 380 8.29 12.60 -3.75
C GLY A 380 9.65 13.14 -4.21
N GLU A 381 10.51 13.46 -3.25
CA GLU A 381 11.92 13.83 -3.41
C GLU A 381 12.86 12.62 -3.47
N ASN A 382 12.31 11.40 -3.39
CA ASN A 382 13.05 10.13 -3.42
C ASN A 382 13.90 9.86 -2.17
N ASN A 383 13.61 10.52 -1.05
CA ASN A 383 14.24 10.23 0.24
C ASN A 383 13.47 9.11 0.96
N LEU A 384 14.15 8.43 1.88
CA LEU A 384 13.55 7.39 2.71
C LEU A 384 12.84 8.02 3.93
N PRO A 385 11.51 7.89 4.07
CA PRO A 385 10.79 8.36 5.25
C PRO A 385 11.15 7.55 6.49
N ALA A 386 11.10 8.19 7.65
CA ALA A 386 11.47 7.57 8.93
C ALA A 386 10.64 6.29 9.22
N LEU A 387 9.37 6.27 8.82
CA LEU A 387 8.45 5.16 9.03
C LEU A 387 8.76 3.94 8.14
N SER A 388 9.47 4.09 7.02
CA SER A 388 9.82 2.96 6.15
C SER A 388 10.72 1.97 6.89
N ALA A 389 10.28 0.71 6.98
CA ALA A 389 11.01 -0.34 7.69
C ALA A 389 12.30 -0.71 6.96
N LYS A 390 13.33 -0.97 7.77
CA LYS A 390 14.73 -1.13 7.40
C LYS A 390 15.21 -2.51 7.84
N GLY A 391 16.18 -3.03 7.11
CA GLY A 391 16.90 -4.23 7.51
C GLY A 391 17.87 -3.98 8.66
N PRO A 392 18.77 -4.93 8.92
CA PRO A 392 18.92 -6.21 8.22
C PRO A 392 17.70 -7.14 8.39
N ALA A 393 17.65 -8.20 7.57
CA ALA A 393 16.89 -9.40 7.93
C ALA A 393 17.41 -9.99 9.25
N TYR A 394 16.68 -10.94 9.84
CA TYR A 394 17.03 -11.52 11.14
C TYR A 394 18.45 -12.12 11.26
N ASP A 395 19.02 -12.55 10.12
CA ASP A 395 20.35 -13.17 10.00
C ASP A 395 21.41 -12.26 9.37
N GLY A 396 21.10 -10.97 9.16
CA GLY A 396 22.05 -10.00 8.59
C GLY A 396 21.97 -9.82 7.08
N ARG A 397 21.01 -10.47 6.39
CA ARG A 397 20.79 -10.24 4.95
C ARG A 397 20.26 -8.83 4.67
N VAL A 398 20.50 -8.36 3.45
CA VAL A 398 19.98 -7.09 2.93
C VAL A 398 18.47 -7.19 2.74
N LYS A 399 17.74 -6.32 3.44
CA LYS A 399 16.31 -6.07 3.30
C LYS A 399 16.03 -4.60 3.67
N PRO A 400 14.97 -3.95 3.16
CA PRO A 400 14.32 -4.32 1.90
C PRO A 400 15.37 -4.41 0.77
N GLU A 401 15.10 -5.17 -0.30
CA GLU A 401 16.04 -5.22 -1.42
C GLU A 401 16.00 -3.96 -2.27
N LEU A 402 14.83 -3.32 -2.35
CA LEU A 402 14.59 -2.13 -3.15
C LEU A 402 13.71 -1.14 -2.39
N VAL A 403 13.70 0.10 -2.86
CA VAL A 403 12.69 1.08 -2.49
C VAL A 403 11.98 1.64 -3.73
N ALA A 404 10.77 2.13 -3.55
CA ALA A 404 9.98 2.75 -4.60
C ALA A 404 9.14 3.90 -4.02
N TYR A 405 8.60 4.75 -4.89
CA TYR A 405 7.71 5.81 -4.48
C TYR A 405 6.54 5.26 -3.65
N GLY A 406 6.35 5.84 -2.47
CA GLY A 406 5.31 5.47 -1.53
C GLY A 406 5.27 6.45 -0.37
N LEU A 407 4.80 7.66 -0.64
CA LEU A 407 4.85 8.84 0.24
C LEU A 407 4.46 8.52 1.69
N ASP A 408 3.40 7.73 1.88
CA ASP A 408 2.77 7.53 3.20
C ASP A 408 2.67 6.07 3.64
N GLY A 409 3.36 5.18 2.93
CA GLY A 409 3.36 3.77 3.26
C GLY A 409 4.15 2.93 2.29
N THR A 410 4.79 1.91 2.84
CA THR A 410 5.49 0.90 2.04
C THR A 410 4.53 0.02 1.23
N SER A 411 3.22 0.08 1.53
CA SER A 411 2.12 -0.42 0.69
C SER A 411 2.16 0.12 -0.74
N ASN A 412 2.20 1.45 -0.91
CA ASN A 412 2.22 2.08 -2.23
C ASN A 412 3.47 1.65 -3.02
N ALA A 413 4.61 1.55 -2.34
CA ALA A 413 5.86 1.11 -2.92
C ALA A 413 5.82 -0.36 -3.40
N ALA A 414 5.19 -1.25 -2.63
CA ALA A 414 4.98 -2.64 -3.04
C ALA A 414 4.04 -2.75 -4.26
N ALA A 415 2.95 -1.96 -4.28
CA ALA A 415 2.02 -1.92 -5.41
C ALA A 415 2.70 -1.39 -6.68
N LEU A 416 3.45 -0.28 -6.57
CA LEU A 416 4.19 0.27 -7.70
C LEU A 416 5.27 -0.70 -8.19
N THR A 417 5.98 -1.35 -7.27
CA THR A 417 6.97 -2.40 -7.58
C THR A 417 6.32 -3.58 -8.31
N SER A 418 5.12 -4.01 -7.89
CA SER A 418 4.35 -5.07 -8.53
C SER A 418 3.93 -4.70 -9.96
N GLY A 419 3.51 -3.45 -10.16
CA GLY A 419 3.20 -2.90 -11.49
C GLY A 419 4.43 -2.85 -12.39
N ILE A 420 5.58 -2.37 -11.89
CA ILE A 420 6.85 -2.34 -12.63
C ILE A 420 7.33 -3.76 -12.97
N ALA A 421 7.26 -4.70 -12.01
CA ALA A 421 7.61 -6.10 -12.23
C ALA A 421 6.76 -6.72 -13.35
N THR A 422 5.46 -6.38 -13.39
CA THR A 422 4.54 -6.81 -14.46
C THR A 422 4.97 -6.26 -15.82
N LEU A 423 5.36 -4.98 -15.92
CA LEU A 423 5.87 -4.38 -17.16
C LEU A 423 7.18 -5.04 -17.64
N VAL A 424 8.09 -5.37 -16.71
CA VAL A 424 9.36 -6.04 -17.05
C VAL A 424 9.14 -7.48 -17.52
N GLN A 425 8.18 -8.19 -16.91
CA GLN A 425 7.76 -9.50 -17.41
C GLN A 425 7.12 -9.41 -18.79
N ASP A 426 6.24 -8.44 -19.04
CA ASP A 426 5.64 -8.19 -20.36
C ASP A 426 6.73 -7.95 -21.41
N ALA A 427 7.69 -7.06 -21.12
CA ALA A 427 8.83 -6.83 -22.01
C ALA A 427 9.66 -8.09 -22.28
N TYR A 428 9.88 -8.92 -21.26
CA TYR A 428 10.62 -10.17 -21.42
C TYR A 428 9.84 -11.18 -22.28
N ILE A 429 8.52 -11.27 -22.11
CA ILE A 429 7.65 -12.13 -22.92
C ILE A 429 7.67 -11.65 -24.38
N GLN A 430 7.57 -10.34 -24.63
CA GLN A 430 7.63 -9.78 -25.98
C GLN A 430 9.01 -10.00 -26.63
N GLN A 431 10.09 -9.95 -25.85
CA GLN A 431 11.46 -10.13 -26.36
C GLN A 431 11.84 -11.61 -26.61
N TYR A 432 11.39 -12.53 -25.75
CA TYR A 432 11.86 -13.93 -25.73
C TYR A 432 10.76 -14.99 -25.92
N GLY A 433 9.49 -14.61 -26.00
CA GLY A 433 8.36 -15.52 -26.18
C GLY A 433 8.03 -16.42 -24.97
N ARG A 434 8.60 -16.12 -23.80
CA ARG A 434 8.41 -16.90 -22.55
C ARG A 434 8.44 -16.01 -21.33
N THR A 435 7.84 -16.45 -20.23
CA THR A 435 7.89 -15.74 -18.94
C THR A 435 9.27 -15.91 -18.29
N PRO A 436 9.89 -14.85 -17.71
CA PRO A 436 11.16 -15.01 -17.00
C PRO A 436 10.94 -15.71 -15.65
N ALA A 437 11.96 -16.43 -15.18
CA ALA A 437 11.97 -16.89 -13.80
C ALA A 437 11.91 -15.69 -12.84
N ALA A 438 11.22 -15.84 -11.70
CA ALA A 438 11.06 -14.83 -10.67
C ALA A 438 12.42 -14.38 -10.10
N ALA A 439 13.38 -15.30 -9.97
CA ALA A 439 14.74 -14.95 -9.60
C ALA A 439 15.43 -14.06 -10.66
N LEU A 440 15.27 -14.36 -11.96
CA LEU A 440 15.79 -13.50 -13.03
C LEU A 440 15.13 -12.11 -13.00
N LEU A 441 13.81 -12.06 -12.85
CA LEU A 441 13.06 -10.81 -12.73
C LEU A 441 13.58 -9.99 -11.54
N LYS A 442 13.71 -10.59 -10.35
CA LYS A 442 14.27 -9.96 -9.16
C LYS A 442 15.69 -9.45 -9.42
N THR A 443 16.56 -10.24 -10.06
CA THR A 443 17.94 -9.84 -10.40
C THR A 443 17.98 -8.63 -11.36
N ILE A 444 17.10 -8.59 -12.37
CA ILE A 444 17.00 -7.46 -13.30
C ILE A 444 16.55 -6.19 -12.57
N LEU A 445 15.50 -6.29 -11.74
CA LEU A 445 14.98 -5.16 -10.98
C LEU A 445 16.04 -4.59 -10.02
N ILE A 446 16.75 -5.47 -9.31
CA ILE A 446 17.84 -5.07 -8.40
C ILE A 446 19.01 -4.43 -9.17
N ASN A 447 19.47 -5.06 -10.24
CA ASN A 447 20.59 -4.54 -11.00
C ASN A 447 20.29 -3.18 -11.63
N SER A 448 19.04 -2.94 -12.01
CA SER A 448 18.64 -1.69 -12.68
C SER A 448 18.27 -0.56 -11.72
N ALA A 449 18.29 -0.77 -10.42
CA ALA A 449 17.97 0.27 -9.44
C ALA A 449 18.98 1.43 -9.45
N ASP A 450 18.47 2.63 -9.14
CA ASP A 450 19.29 3.81 -8.90
C ASP A 450 19.78 3.81 -7.44
N ASP A 451 21.09 3.84 -7.25
CA ASP A 451 21.72 3.92 -5.93
C ASP A 451 21.34 5.27 -5.26
N ILE A 452 20.68 5.20 -4.11
CA ILE A 452 20.25 6.34 -3.31
C ILE A 452 20.48 6.06 -1.82
N GLY A 453 20.68 7.13 -1.04
CA GLY A 453 21.04 6.98 0.36
C GLY A 453 22.54 6.73 0.53
N THR A 454 22.91 5.67 1.26
CA THR A 454 24.33 5.34 1.46
C THR A 454 24.84 4.60 0.23
N PRO A 455 26.00 4.97 -0.33
CA PRO A 455 26.45 4.37 -1.58
C PRO A 455 26.51 2.84 -1.58
N GLN A 456 26.22 2.27 -2.75
CA GLN A 456 26.24 0.85 -3.11
C GLN A 456 25.05 0.05 -2.57
N VAL A 457 25.17 -0.46 -1.34
CA VAL A 457 24.14 -1.28 -0.70
C VAL A 457 24.08 -0.89 0.77
N ASP A 458 22.88 -0.76 1.31
CA ASP A 458 22.65 -0.48 2.72
C ASP A 458 21.37 -1.16 3.25
N TYR A 459 21.12 -1.11 4.56
CA TYR A 459 19.91 -1.71 5.16
C TYR A 459 18.68 -0.78 5.11
N GLN A 460 18.82 0.43 4.59
CA GLN A 460 17.79 1.46 4.53
C GLN A 460 17.07 1.43 3.18
N THR A 461 17.82 1.51 2.09
CA THR A 461 17.34 1.54 0.69
C THR A 461 17.65 0.25 -0.07
N GLY A 462 18.39 -0.68 0.53
CA GLY A 462 18.75 -1.94 -0.10
C GLY A 462 19.79 -1.71 -1.20
N PHE A 463 19.46 -2.15 -2.42
CA PHE A 463 20.25 -1.90 -3.62
C PHE A 463 19.80 -0.62 -4.37
N GLY A 464 18.87 0.15 -3.80
CA GLY A 464 18.45 1.46 -4.31
C GLY A 464 16.98 1.54 -4.74
N ALA A 465 16.65 2.67 -5.39
CA ALA A 465 15.32 2.96 -5.89
C ALA A 465 15.04 2.23 -7.22
N ILE A 466 13.91 1.55 -7.31
CA ILE A 466 13.51 0.85 -8.54
C ILE A 466 13.44 1.82 -9.73
N ASN A 467 13.99 1.42 -10.87
CA ASN A 467 13.95 2.19 -12.10
C ASN A 467 13.36 1.36 -13.24
N ALA A 468 12.11 1.66 -13.61
CA ALA A 468 11.39 0.90 -14.63
C ALA A 468 12.10 0.96 -16.00
N LEU A 469 12.55 2.15 -16.41
CA LEU A 469 13.18 2.34 -17.72
C LEU A 469 14.48 1.54 -17.85
N LYS A 470 15.35 1.58 -16.84
CA LYS A 470 16.58 0.79 -16.81
C LYS A 470 16.30 -0.71 -16.84
N ALA A 471 15.31 -1.18 -16.08
CA ALA A 471 14.92 -2.60 -16.06
C ALA A 471 14.42 -3.08 -17.43
N ILE A 472 13.56 -2.30 -18.09
CA ILE A 472 13.08 -2.59 -19.45
C ILE A 472 14.25 -2.60 -20.45
N ASN A 473 15.17 -1.64 -20.35
CA ASN A 473 16.34 -1.57 -21.22
C ASN A 473 17.29 -2.76 -20.99
N THR A 474 17.45 -3.24 -19.75
CA THR A 474 18.21 -4.48 -19.47
C THR A 474 17.64 -5.68 -20.23
N VAL A 475 16.32 -5.81 -20.31
CA VAL A 475 15.65 -6.87 -21.09
C VAL A 475 15.88 -6.67 -22.60
N LYS A 476 15.60 -5.46 -23.11
CA LYS A 476 15.65 -5.14 -24.55
C LYS A 476 17.07 -5.20 -25.13
N GLU A 477 18.05 -4.79 -24.34
CA GLU A 477 19.46 -4.78 -24.71
C GLU A 477 20.16 -6.11 -24.35
N GLN A 478 19.40 -7.12 -23.90
CA GLN A 478 19.88 -8.48 -23.61
C GLN A 478 21.03 -8.53 -22.58
N ARG A 479 20.98 -7.66 -21.57
CA ARG A 479 22.02 -7.56 -20.53
C ARG A 479 21.79 -8.48 -19.34
N ALA A 480 21.32 -9.70 -19.60
CA ALA A 480 21.12 -10.72 -18.59
C ALA A 480 21.43 -12.11 -19.13
N ALA A 481 21.93 -12.99 -18.26
CA ALA A 481 22.24 -14.37 -18.59
C ALA A 481 21.90 -15.31 -17.44
N SER A 482 21.89 -16.61 -17.71
CA SER A 482 21.63 -17.66 -16.73
C SER A 482 22.73 -18.72 -16.75
N GLY A 483 22.95 -19.40 -15.63
CA GLY A 483 23.86 -20.53 -15.54
C GLY A 483 23.41 -21.52 -14.46
N VAL A 484 24.18 -22.60 -14.33
CA VAL A 484 23.93 -23.67 -13.35
C VAL A 484 25.27 -24.10 -12.77
N VAL A 485 25.38 -24.14 -11.45
CA VAL A 485 26.64 -24.48 -10.77
C VAL A 485 26.43 -25.52 -9.66
N ALA A 486 27.37 -26.45 -9.56
CA ALA A 486 27.44 -27.45 -8.50
C ALA A 486 28.49 -27.05 -7.45
N THR A 487 28.54 -27.78 -6.33
CA THR A 487 29.55 -27.54 -5.28
C THR A 487 30.97 -27.62 -5.85
N GLY A 488 31.76 -26.58 -5.63
CA GLY A 488 33.15 -26.43 -6.07
C GLY A 488 33.32 -26.02 -7.53
N ALA A 489 32.27 -26.00 -8.36
CA ALA A 489 32.36 -25.61 -9.76
C ALA A 489 32.32 -24.08 -9.92
N THR A 490 32.92 -23.57 -11.00
CA THR A 490 32.85 -22.16 -11.40
C THR A 490 32.36 -22.07 -12.84
N GLN A 491 31.51 -21.08 -13.12
CA GLN A 491 31.09 -20.71 -14.47
C GLN A 491 31.46 -19.25 -14.74
N ASP A 492 32.09 -19.02 -15.89
CA ASP A 492 32.59 -17.71 -16.29
C ASP A 492 31.76 -17.13 -17.45
N PHE A 493 31.50 -15.83 -17.40
CA PHE A 493 30.81 -15.08 -18.44
C PHE A 493 31.68 -13.92 -18.89
N PHE A 494 32.01 -13.89 -20.17
CA PHE A 494 32.73 -12.78 -20.77
C PHE A 494 31.75 -11.70 -21.22
N ILE A 495 32.01 -10.44 -20.85
CA ILE A 495 31.31 -9.29 -21.41
C ILE A 495 32.33 -8.26 -21.92
N ASN A 496 31.96 -7.59 -23.01
CA ASN A 496 32.76 -6.50 -23.57
C ASN A 496 32.21 -5.16 -23.10
N VAL A 497 33.01 -4.42 -22.35
CA VAL A 497 32.64 -3.10 -21.82
C VAL A 497 32.94 -2.02 -22.86
N PRO A 498 31.93 -1.23 -23.27
CA PRO A 498 32.15 -0.11 -24.19
C PRO A 498 33.14 0.92 -23.63
N ALA A 499 33.83 1.64 -24.52
CA ALA A 499 34.66 2.76 -24.11
C ALA A 499 33.82 3.89 -23.48
N GLY A 500 34.44 4.67 -22.59
CA GLY A 500 33.78 5.85 -21.99
C GLY A 500 32.81 5.54 -20.84
N MET A 501 32.87 4.35 -20.25
CA MET A 501 32.06 4.00 -19.08
C MET A 501 32.71 4.46 -17.77
N GLN A 502 31.89 5.01 -16.86
CA GLN A 502 32.24 5.34 -15.48
C GLN A 502 32.23 4.10 -14.61
N GLN A 503 31.23 3.25 -14.79
CA GLN A 503 31.03 2.10 -13.93
C GLN A 503 30.31 0.99 -14.68
N LEU A 504 30.70 -0.24 -14.38
CA LEU A 504 29.97 -1.46 -14.68
C LEU A 504 29.37 -1.96 -13.37
N LYS A 505 28.07 -2.24 -13.36
CA LYS A 505 27.37 -2.88 -12.23
C LYS A 505 26.92 -4.27 -12.66
N VAL A 506 27.21 -5.28 -11.85
CA VAL A 506 26.87 -6.69 -12.09
C VAL A 506 26.19 -7.24 -10.85
N THR A 507 25.00 -7.81 -11.03
CA THR A 507 24.25 -8.47 -9.95
C THR A 507 24.06 -9.94 -10.28
N LEU A 508 24.41 -10.81 -9.33
CA LEU A 508 24.07 -12.23 -9.30
C LEU A 508 22.81 -12.41 -8.44
N GLY A 509 21.90 -13.28 -8.85
CA GLY A 509 20.80 -13.72 -7.98
C GLY A 509 20.29 -15.12 -8.29
N TRP A 510 19.77 -15.81 -7.27
CA TRP A 510 19.21 -17.15 -7.42
C TRP A 510 18.03 -17.39 -6.46
N ALA A 511 17.13 -18.29 -6.87
CA ALA A 511 16.13 -18.84 -5.96
C ALA A 511 16.79 -19.92 -5.09
N ASP A 512 17.02 -19.62 -3.82
CA ASP A 512 17.71 -20.50 -2.88
C ASP A 512 16.73 -21.47 -2.21
N PRO A 513 17.04 -22.78 -2.07
CA PRO A 513 16.23 -23.73 -1.34
C PRO A 513 15.82 -23.24 0.05
N ALA A 514 14.56 -23.42 0.43
CA ALA A 514 14.08 -23.00 1.75
C ALA A 514 14.93 -23.61 2.89
N ALA A 515 15.30 -22.78 3.86
CA ALA A 515 16.02 -23.22 5.05
C ALA A 515 15.09 -23.99 6.01
N ALA A 516 15.63 -24.56 7.07
CA ALA A 516 14.80 -25.05 8.16
C ALA A 516 14.20 -23.86 8.95
N VAL A 517 13.01 -24.05 9.52
CA VAL A 517 12.44 -23.04 10.45
C VAL A 517 13.38 -22.82 11.63
N ASN A 518 13.50 -21.57 12.08
CA ASN A 518 14.47 -21.08 13.08
C ASN A 518 15.95 -21.24 12.68
N ALA A 519 16.27 -21.58 11.42
CA ALA A 519 17.67 -21.65 11.00
C ALA A 519 18.39 -20.34 11.34
N PRO A 520 19.56 -20.37 12.03
CA PRO A 520 20.29 -19.16 12.42
C PRO A 520 20.83 -18.37 11.21
N LYS A 521 20.90 -19.03 10.05
CA LYS A 521 21.29 -18.51 8.76
C LYS A 521 20.31 -19.06 7.73
N ALA A 522 19.68 -18.20 6.94
CA ALA A 522 18.69 -18.63 5.97
C ALA A 522 19.34 -19.25 4.73
N LEU A 523 20.50 -18.74 4.29
CA LEU A 523 21.16 -19.19 3.07
C LEU A 523 21.53 -20.69 3.13
N VAL A 524 21.13 -21.45 2.10
CA VAL A 524 21.37 -22.89 1.98
C VAL A 524 22.44 -23.18 0.94
N ASN A 525 22.23 -22.73 -0.30
CA ASN A 525 23.22 -22.80 -1.35
C ASN A 525 23.99 -21.47 -1.38
N ASP A 526 25.29 -21.55 -1.16
CA ASP A 526 26.24 -20.45 -1.08
C ASP A 526 26.98 -20.36 -2.42
N LEU A 527 26.64 -19.35 -3.21
CA LEU A 527 27.31 -19.02 -4.48
C LEU A 527 28.15 -17.76 -4.26
N ASP A 528 29.32 -17.68 -4.87
CA ASP A 528 30.18 -16.49 -4.82
C ASP A 528 30.23 -15.81 -6.21
N LEU A 529 30.08 -14.49 -6.24
CA LEU A 529 30.33 -13.61 -7.39
C LEU A 529 31.69 -12.93 -7.23
N TRP A 530 32.46 -12.83 -8.32
CA TRP A 530 33.49 -11.79 -8.45
C TRP A 530 33.68 -11.43 -9.92
N VAL A 531 34.25 -10.25 -10.18
CA VAL A 531 34.58 -9.81 -11.54
C VAL A 531 36.10 -9.68 -11.66
N THR A 532 36.67 -10.10 -12.80
CA THR A 532 38.05 -9.78 -13.17
C THR A 532 38.09 -8.91 -14.42
N ASP A 533 38.93 -7.88 -14.40
CA ASP A 533 39.16 -7.05 -15.58
C ASP A 533 40.26 -7.63 -16.49
N ASN A 534 40.49 -6.99 -17.63
CA ASN A 534 41.56 -7.34 -18.57
C ASN A 534 42.99 -7.28 -17.96
N SER A 535 43.16 -6.66 -16.79
CA SER A 535 44.43 -6.60 -16.05
C SER A 535 44.52 -7.69 -14.96
N ASN A 536 43.53 -8.59 -14.89
CA ASN A 536 43.34 -9.60 -13.84
C ASN A 536 43.14 -9.02 -12.43
N ILE A 537 42.66 -7.78 -12.30
CA ILE A 537 42.27 -7.21 -11.02
C ILE A 537 40.93 -7.82 -10.62
N ARG A 538 40.85 -8.36 -9.41
CA ARG A 538 39.63 -8.95 -8.83
C ARG A 538 38.80 -7.91 -8.08
N TYR A 539 37.51 -7.90 -8.36
CA TYR A 539 36.49 -7.09 -7.68
C TYR A 539 35.50 -8.01 -6.98
N ASP A 540 35.49 -7.97 -5.66
CA ASP A 540 34.55 -8.71 -4.80
C ASP A 540 33.23 -7.93 -4.62
N PRO A 541 32.14 -8.61 -4.20
CA PRO A 541 30.86 -7.95 -4.01
C PRO A 541 30.88 -6.99 -2.82
N TRP A 542 29.87 -6.14 -2.76
CA TRP A 542 29.64 -5.28 -1.61
C TRP A 542 28.93 -6.03 -0.49
N VAL A 543 29.47 -5.93 0.72
CA VAL A 543 28.91 -6.55 1.92
C VAL A 543 28.75 -5.53 3.05
N LEU A 544 27.74 -5.74 3.88
CA LEU A 544 27.44 -4.94 5.07
C LEU A 544 27.95 -5.61 6.34
N SER A 545 28.14 -4.80 7.39
CA SER A 545 28.37 -5.35 8.72
C SER A 545 27.08 -5.97 9.26
N THR A 546 27.22 -7.10 9.94
CA THR A 546 26.09 -7.77 10.62
C THR A 546 26.22 -7.73 12.13
N TYR A 547 27.23 -7.01 12.64
CA TYR A 547 27.47 -6.87 14.08
C TYR A 547 26.27 -6.13 14.73
N PRO A 548 25.68 -6.66 15.83
CA PRO A 548 24.43 -6.16 16.39
C PRO A 548 24.64 -4.89 17.24
N ALA A 549 25.11 -3.82 16.59
CA ALA A 549 25.24 -2.47 17.12
C ALA A 549 24.85 -1.45 16.03
N ALA A 550 24.21 -0.34 16.44
CA ALA A 550 23.64 0.63 15.50
C ALA A 550 24.68 1.26 14.56
N ASP A 551 25.84 1.65 15.09
CA ASP A 551 26.95 2.22 14.33
C ASP A 551 27.49 1.24 13.26
N SER A 552 27.57 -0.04 13.61
CA SER A 552 28.00 -1.09 12.71
C SER A 552 27.00 -1.31 11.58
N LEU A 553 25.70 -1.33 11.90
CA LEU A 553 24.64 -1.53 10.92
C LEU A 553 24.43 -0.33 9.98
N LEU A 554 24.85 0.87 10.40
CA LEU A 554 24.84 2.09 9.57
C LEU A 554 26.16 2.35 8.84
N ALA A 555 27.15 1.48 9.01
CA ALA A 555 28.44 1.62 8.34
C ALA A 555 28.31 1.40 6.82
N GLN A 556 29.14 2.10 6.05
CA GLN A 556 29.21 1.95 4.60
C GLN A 556 29.57 0.52 4.19
N ALA A 557 29.03 0.09 3.05
CA ALA A 557 29.41 -1.17 2.44
C ALA A 557 30.91 -1.26 2.15
N ARG A 558 31.45 -2.47 2.27
CA ARG A 558 32.85 -2.78 1.98
C ARG A 558 32.94 -3.96 1.01
N ARG A 559 34.04 -4.04 0.28
CA ARG A 559 34.34 -5.19 -0.57
C ARG A 559 34.60 -6.43 0.29
N GLY A 560 34.02 -7.56 -0.08
CA GLY A 560 34.28 -8.83 0.57
C GLY A 560 33.38 -9.93 0.05
N ARG A 561 33.70 -11.17 0.38
CA ARG A 561 32.84 -12.32 0.07
C ARG A 561 31.52 -12.20 0.82
N ASP A 562 30.40 -12.19 0.10
CA ASP A 562 29.09 -12.34 0.72
C ASP A 562 28.88 -13.81 1.10
N THR A 563 28.23 -14.03 2.24
CA THR A 563 27.96 -15.39 2.72
C THR A 563 26.54 -15.52 3.23
N LEU A 564 25.69 -14.50 3.05
CA LEU A 564 24.37 -14.42 3.65
C LEU A 564 23.30 -14.23 2.58
N ASN A 565 23.56 -13.39 1.59
CA ASN A 565 22.55 -13.02 0.61
C ASN A 565 22.50 -14.02 -0.54
N ASN A 566 21.30 -14.27 -1.08
CA ASN A 566 21.10 -14.96 -2.36
C ASN A 566 21.10 -13.99 -3.56
N THR A 567 21.62 -12.78 -3.32
CA THR A 567 21.83 -11.72 -4.28
C THR A 567 23.16 -11.06 -3.95
N GLU A 568 24.08 -10.99 -4.90
CA GLU A 568 25.38 -10.33 -4.73
C GLU A 568 25.57 -9.28 -5.82
N GLN A 569 26.18 -8.14 -5.48
CA GLN A 569 26.43 -7.07 -6.44
C GLN A 569 27.89 -6.60 -6.40
N VAL A 570 28.51 -6.56 -7.59
CA VAL A 570 29.84 -6.01 -7.84
C VAL A 570 29.70 -4.75 -8.69
N THR A 571 30.51 -3.74 -8.38
CA THR A 571 30.73 -2.61 -9.28
C THR A 571 32.19 -2.54 -9.69
N VAL A 572 32.48 -2.14 -10.91
CA VAL A 572 33.83 -1.92 -11.42
C VAL A 572 33.87 -0.50 -11.93
N ASP A 573 34.69 0.35 -11.31
CA ASP A 573 34.85 1.75 -11.71
C ASP A 573 35.84 1.86 -12.87
N ASN A 574 35.56 2.82 -13.76
CA ASN A 574 36.33 3.10 -14.97
C ASN A 574 36.62 1.86 -15.83
N PRO A 575 35.65 0.96 -16.05
CA PRO A 575 35.91 -0.30 -16.73
C PRO A 575 36.22 -0.07 -18.21
N SER A 576 37.03 -0.95 -18.80
CA SER A 576 37.35 -0.90 -20.23
C SER A 576 37.70 -2.28 -20.78
N GLY A 577 37.34 -2.55 -22.03
CA GLY A 577 37.67 -3.80 -22.70
C GLY A 577 36.87 -5.00 -22.17
N GLY A 578 37.48 -6.18 -22.22
CA GLY A 578 36.88 -7.41 -21.73
C GLY A 578 36.89 -7.48 -20.21
N VAL A 579 35.83 -8.05 -19.63
CA VAL A 579 35.81 -8.45 -18.23
C VAL A 579 35.18 -9.84 -18.12
N PHE A 580 35.61 -10.61 -17.13
CA PHE A 580 35.02 -11.91 -16.79
C PHE A 580 34.21 -11.79 -15.51
N ILE A 581 32.96 -12.21 -15.57
CA ILE A 581 32.09 -12.41 -14.42
C ILE A 581 32.20 -13.87 -14.02
N HIS A 582 32.57 -14.13 -12.77
CA HIS A 582 32.76 -15.47 -12.25
C HIS A 582 31.67 -15.80 -11.25
N VAL A 583 31.06 -16.96 -11.39
CA VAL A 583 30.07 -17.49 -10.43
C VAL A 583 30.53 -18.86 -9.95
N ASN A 584 30.87 -18.97 -8.67
CA ASN A 584 31.32 -20.21 -8.05
C ASN A 584 30.26 -20.80 -7.12
N GLY A 585 30.00 -22.09 -7.23
CA GLY A 585 29.17 -22.82 -6.28
C GLY A 585 29.94 -23.22 -5.04
N ARG A 586 30.23 -22.29 -4.13
CA ARG A 586 31.07 -22.56 -2.95
C ARG A 586 30.59 -23.75 -2.13
N ALA A 587 29.30 -23.75 -1.80
CA ALA A 587 28.64 -24.85 -1.10
C ALA A 587 27.19 -24.96 -1.60
N VAL A 588 26.90 -26.01 -2.37
CA VAL A 588 25.58 -26.24 -2.96
C VAL A 588 25.04 -27.60 -2.48
N PRO A 589 24.70 -27.73 -1.17
CA PRO A 589 24.23 -29.00 -0.59
C PRO A 589 22.90 -29.47 -1.20
N ARG A 590 22.13 -28.57 -1.80
CA ARG A 590 20.91 -28.87 -2.56
C ARG A 590 21.09 -28.41 -4.01
N GLY A 591 21.97 -29.09 -4.72
CA GLY A 591 22.40 -28.71 -6.06
C GLY A 591 21.99 -29.66 -7.19
N PRO A 592 22.32 -29.29 -8.44
CA PRO A 592 22.98 -28.03 -8.80
C PRO A 592 22.04 -26.82 -8.69
N GLN A 593 22.60 -25.62 -8.50
CA GLN A 593 21.84 -24.37 -8.35
C GLN A 593 21.81 -23.59 -9.66
N THR A 594 20.60 -23.27 -10.14
CA THR A 594 20.42 -22.31 -11.25
C THR A 594 20.58 -20.89 -10.72
N PHE A 595 21.27 -20.03 -11.47
CA PHE A 595 21.49 -18.63 -11.12
C PHE A 595 21.32 -17.73 -12.33
N TYR A 596 21.19 -16.43 -12.05
CA TYR A 596 21.02 -15.38 -13.05
C TYR A 596 21.98 -14.24 -12.80
N ILE A 597 22.51 -13.67 -13.87
CA ILE A 597 23.29 -12.44 -13.85
C ILE A 597 22.56 -11.35 -14.64
N ALA A 598 22.60 -10.12 -14.14
CA ALA A 598 22.23 -8.93 -14.90
C ALA A 598 23.35 -7.90 -14.77
N TYR A 599 23.57 -7.10 -15.81
CA TYR A 599 24.59 -6.06 -15.78
C TYR A 599 24.13 -4.75 -16.42
N GLU A 600 24.71 -3.65 -15.96
CA GLU A 600 24.43 -2.28 -16.42
C GLU A 600 25.75 -1.52 -16.63
N PHE A 601 25.79 -0.71 -17.69
CA PHE A 601 26.89 0.22 -17.95
C PHE A 601 26.43 1.65 -17.64
N ILE A 602 27.21 2.36 -16.85
CA ILE A 602 26.98 3.77 -16.52
C ILE A 602 28.05 4.59 -17.25
N PRO A 603 27.69 5.45 -18.24
CA PRO A 603 28.64 6.28 -18.99
C PRO A 603 29.34 7.32 -18.11
N ARG A 604 30.57 7.77 -18.45
CA ARG A 604 31.31 8.84 -17.74
C ARG A 604 30.66 10.21 -17.75
N GLN A 605 29.95 10.50 -18.83
CA GLN A 605 29.25 11.76 -19.00
C GLN A 605 27.94 11.42 -19.69
N TYR A 606 26.83 11.62 -18.98
CA TYR A 606 25.52 11.55 -19.59
C TYR A 606 24.55 12.50 -18.90
N PHE A 607 23.61 13.00 -19.69
CA PHE A 607 22.44 13.71 -19.23
C PHE A 607 21.26 13.20 -20.04
N ARG A 608 20.16 12.83 -19.36
CA ARG A 608 18.95 12.34 -20.01
C ARG A 608 17.72 12.94 -19.35
N TRP A 609 16.81 13.48 -20.16
CA TRP A 609 15.48 13.86 -19.72
C TRP A 609 14.62 12.62 -19.45
N ASP A 610 14.07 12.52 -18.24
CA ASP A 610 13.18 11.43 -17.83
C ASP A 610 11.72 11.89 -17.80
N ASN A 611 11.44 13.10 -17.29
CA ASN A 611 10.15 13.76 -17.38
C ASN A 611 10.34 15.23 -17.80
N PRO A 612 9.74 15.69 -18.91
CA PRO A 612 8.86 14.97 -19.83
C PRO A 612 9.59 13.90 -20.66
N ALA A 613 8.86 12.85 -21.01
CA ALA A 613 9.27 11.89 -22.03
C ALA A 613 8.94 12.44 -23.44
N PRO A 614 9.55 11.90 -24.52
CA PRO A 614 9.21 12.31 -25.87
C PRO A 614 7.71 12.18 -26.15
N GLN A 615 7.08 13.25 -26.62
CA GLN A 615 5.65 13.33 -26.96
C GLN A 615 4.71 13.08 -25.77
N SER A 616 5.18 13.17 -24.52
CA SER A 616 4.30 13.10 -23.35
C SER A 616 3.50 14.39 -23.19
N ASN A 617 2.34 14.29 -22.55
CA ASN A 617 1.54 15.44 -22.15
C ASN A 617 1.89 15.86 -20.71
N LEU A 618 2.17 17.15 -20.49
CA LEU A 618 2.26 17.78 -19.17
C LEU A 618 1.03 18.68 -18.94
N SER A 619 0.50 18.66 -17.72
CA SER A 619 -0.64 19.49 -17.34
C SER A 619 -0.30 20.98 -17.41
N ALA A 620 -1.12 21.77 -18.10
CA ALA A 620 -0.94 23.21 -18.24
C ALA A 620 -1.38 23.98 -16.96
N GLY A 621 -0.69 25.07 -16.64
CA GLY A 621 -1.04 25.96 -15.52
C GLY A 621 -0.82 25.36 -14.12
N THR A 622 -0.08 24.26 -14.02
CA THR A 622 0.13 23.51 -12.75
C THR A 622 1.61 23.24 -12.51
N ASN A 623 1.95 22.91 -11.27
CA ASN A 623 3.29 22.49 -10.91
C ASN A 623 3.49 21.04 -11.36
N VAL A 624 4.48 20.82 -12.22
CA VAL A 624 4.85 19.49 -12.72
C VAL A 624 6.32 19.22 -12.40
N PRO A 625 6.66 18.04 -11.84
CA PRO A 625 8.05 17.70 -11.55
C PRO A 625 8.79 17.39 -12.85
N LEU A 626 9.70 18.26 -13.27
CA LEU A 626 10.68 17.95 -14.30
C LEU A 626 11.73 17.01 -13.72
N ARG A 627 12.12 15.96 -14.43
CA ARG A 627 13.09 14.97 -13.95
C ARG A 627 14.13 14.65 -15.01
N TRP A 628 15.39 14.51 -14.59
CA TRP A 628 16.49 14.09 -15.43
C TRP A 628 17.44 13.16 -14.67
N ALA A 629 18.14 12.31 -15.42
CA ALA A 629 19.22 11.46 -14.91
C ALA A 629 20.56 11.98 -15.44
N THR A 630 21.54 12.12 -14.56
CA THR A 630 22.87 12.63 -14.89
C THR A 630 23.90 12.17 -13.87
N ASN A 631 25.15 12.04 -14.31
CA ASN A 631 26.32 11.93 -13.43
C ASN A 631 27.23 13.17 -13.50
N LEU A 632 26.77 14.22 -14.18
CA LEU A 632 27.46 15.49 -14.25
C LEU A 632 27.31 16.27 -12.95
N SER A 633 28.39 16.89 -12.51
CA SER A 633 28.41 17.83 -11.39
C SER A 633 28.20 19.27 -11.87
N GLY A 634 27.99 20.19 -10.92
CA GLY A 634 27.80 21.62 -11.22
C GLY A 634 26.34 22.01 -11.45
N SER A 635 26.14 23.20 -12.01
CA SER A 635 24.83 23.81 -12.23
C SER A 635 24.61 24.17 -13.70
N GLY A 636 23.35 24.33 -14.08
CA GLY A 636 22.96 24.83 -15.40
C GLY A 636 21.67 25.64 -15.36
N ASP A 637 21.42 26.38 -16.42
CA ASP A 637 20.21 27.18 -16.59
C ASP A 637 19.14 26.35 -17.31
N LEU A 638 17.96 26.30 -16.70
CA LEU A 638 16.79 25.60 -17.23
C LEU A 638 15.91 26.59 -17.98
N SER A 639 15.53 26.25 -19.20
CA SER A 639 14.65 27.07 -20.04
C SER A 639 13.70 26.20 -20.84
N TYR A 640 12.59 26.79 -21.30
CA TYR A 640 11.66 26.15 -22.22
C TYR A 640 11.41 26.98 -23.47
N SER A 641 10.95 26.33 -24.53
CA SER A 641 10.60 26.96 -25.80
C SER A 641 9.34 26.32 -26.36
N ARG A 642 8.52 27.11 -27.09
CA ARG A 642 7.32 26.64 -27.81
C ARG A 642 7.52 26.56 -29.32
N ASP A 643 8.63 27.06 -29.83
CA ASP A 643 9.00 27.12 -31.24
C ASP A 643 10.39 26.52 -31.50
N SER A 644 11.06 25.98 -30.47
CA SER A 644 12.45 25.51 -30.43
C SER A 644 13.54 26.57 -30.69
N ILE A 645 13.15 27.84 -30.87
CA ILE A 645 14.03 28.95 -31.26
C ILE A 645 14.12 29.98 -30.13
N THR A 646 12.96 30.39 -29.61
CA THR A 646 12.81 31.39 -28.55
C THR A 646 12.73 30.68 -27.20
N TRP A 647 13.72 30.94 -26.34
CA TRP A 647 13.85 30.28 -25.04
C TRP A 647 13.49 31.23 -23.90
N GLN A 648 12.62 30.78 -23.01
CA GLN A 648 12.22 31.48 -21.80
C GLN A 648 12.83 30.80 -20.58
N PRO A 649 13.41 31.55 -19.63
CA PRO A 649 14.01 30.96 -18.43
C PRO A 649 12.93 30.34 -17.53
N ILE A 650 13.24 29.18 -16.97
CA ILE A 650 12.49 28.52 -15.88
C ILE A 650 13.25 28.73 -14.57
N ALA A 651 14.53 28.37 -14.55
CA ALA A 651 15.39 28.46 -13.38
C ALA A 651 16.83 28.76 -13.80
N LEU A 652 17.55 29.54 -12.99
CA LEU A 652 18.96 29.83 -13.20
C LEU A 652 19.80 29.08 -12.16
N ASN A 653 21.00 28.64 -12.54
CA ASN A 653 21.94 27.92 -11.67
C ASN A 653 21.33 26.68 -10.98
N GLN A 654 20.48 25.91 -11.67
CA GLN A 654 19.93 24.66 -11.16
C GLN A 654 21.04 23.62 -10.97
N LEU A 655 21.18 23.08 -9.76
CA LEU A 655 22.15 22.03 -9.48
C LEU A 655 21.77 20.75 -10.22
N LEU A 656 22.64 20.26 -11.10
CA LEU A 656 22.37 19.09 -11.94
C LEU A 656 22.13 17.82 -11.12
N ALA A 657 22.87 17.66 -10.02
CA ALA A 657 22.80 16.49 -9.15
C ALA A 657 21.45 16.33 -8.41
N THR A 658 20.61 17.37 -8.37
CA THR A 658 19.24 17.26 -7.80
C THR A 658 18.35 16.35 -8.64
N GLY A 659 18.57 16.27 -9.96
CA GLY A 659 17.79 15.43 -10.87
C GLY A 659 16.32 15.83 -11.03
N THR A 660 15.86 16.92 -10.40
CA THR A 660 14.45 17.32 -10.40
C THR A 660 14.26 18.83 -10.25
N TYR A 661 13.15 19.35 -10.79
CA TYR A 661 12.68 20.72 -10.59
C TYR A 661 11.17 20.84 -10.75
N ASN A 662 10.47 21.43 -9.79
CA ASN A 662 9.01 21.66 -9.90
C ASN A 662 8.74 22.91 -10.74
N TRP A 663 8.24 22.70 -11.96
CA TRP A 663 7.95 23.78 -12.91
C TRP A 663 6.46 24.10 -12.95
N GLN A 664 6.12 25.37 -12.70
CA GLN A 664 4.79 25.90 -13.00
C GLN A 664 4.65 26.10 -14.51
N THR A 665 3.96 25.17 -15.17
CA THR A 665 3.79 25.18 -16.62
C THR A 665 2.93 26.37 -17.08
N PRO A 666 3.16 26.93 -18.28
CA PRO A 666 2.27 27.92 -18.86
C PRO A 666 0.87 27.33 -19.12
N GLY A 667 -0.17 28.15 -18.97
CA GLY A 667 -1.57 27.79 -19.22
C GLY A 667 -1.93 27.73 -20.72
N THR A 668 -1.08 27.14 -21.56
CA THR A 668 -1.26 27.14 -23.03
C THR A 668 -1.29 25.73 -23.59
N PHE A 669 -2.17 25.49 -24.56
CA PHE A 669 -2.18 24.26 -25.35
C PHE A 669 -1.12 24.36 -26.46
N SER A 670 0.05 23.75 -26.25
CA SER A 670 1.18 23.94 -27.17
C SER A 670 2.21 22.82 -27.11
N LYS A 671 2.92 22.63 -28.21
CA LYS A 671 4.16 21.86 -28.26
C LYS A 671 5.29 22.64 -27.56
N ALA A 672 6.16 21.93 -26.85
CA ALA A 672 7.26 22.54 -26.11
C ALA A 672 8.54 21.68 -26.08
N TRP A 673 9.65 22.33 -25.74
CA TRP A 673 10.97 21.75 -25.51
C TRP A 673 11.57 22.33 -24.24
N LEU A 674 12.38 21.53 -23.54
CA LEU A 674 13.22 21.97 -22.43
C LEU A 674 14.67 22.01 -22.86
N ARG A 675 15.43 22.86 -22.19
CA ARG A 675 16.87 22.98 -22.37
C ARG A 675 17.54 23.21 -21.04
N MET A 676 18.50 22.34 -20.73
CA MET A 676 19.46 22.53 -19.65
C MET A 676 20.77 23.02 -20.27
N GLN A 677 21.18 24.24 -19.94
CA GLN A 677 22.41 24.84 -20.45
C GLN A 677 23.45 24.94 -19.33
N THR A 678 24.52 24.17 -19.44
CA THR A 678 25.70 24.31 -18.59
C THR A 678 26.70 25.26 -19.24
N THR A 679 27.82 25.55 -18.57
CA THR A 679 28.90 26.39 -19.11
C THR A 679 29.40 25.89 -20.47
N ASP A 680 29.49 24.57 -20.65
CA ASP A 680 30.17 23.96 -21.82
C ASP A 680 29.22 23.21 -22.76
N THR A 681 27.99 22.88 -22.32
CA THR A 681 27.11 21.97 -23.08
C THR A 681 25.64 22.32 -22.92
N THR A 682 24.86 22.05 -23.95
CA THR A 682 23.41 22.23 -23.96
C THR A 682 22.71 20.89 -24.16
N TYR A 683 21.78 20.57 -23.26
CA TYR A 683 20.97 19.36 -23.32
C TYR A 683 19.50 19.72 -23.59
N THR A 684 19.08 19.56 -24.84
CA THR A 684 17.70 19.82 -25.27
C THR A 684 16.86 18.54 -25.21
N SER A 685 15.65 18.63 -24.66
CA SER A 685 14.71 17.51 -24.63
C SER A 685 14.15 17.20 -26.02
N ALA A 686 13.57 16.01 -26.18
CA ALA A 686 12.61 15.82 -27.27
C ALA A 686 11.39 16.74 -27.07
N ALA A 687 10.62 16.93 -28.14
CA ALA A 687 9.37 17.68 -28.04
C ALA A 687 8.37 16.94 -27.14
N PHE A 688 7.63 17.70 -26.34
CA PHE A 688 6.50 17.24 -25.53
C PHE A 688 5.35 18.24 -25.67
N TYR A 689 4.25 17.99 -25.00
CA TYR A 689 3.05 18.83 -25.08
C TYR A 689 2.69 19.40 -23.72
N ILE A 690 2.27 20.66 -23.71
CA ILE A 690 1.63 21.30 -22.56
C ILE A 690 0.14 21.34 -22.89
N SER A 691 -0.67 20.71 -22.04
CA SER A 691 -2.09 20.52 -22.31
C SER A 691 -2.94 20.91 -21.11
N PRO A 692 -3.87 21.86 -21.25
CA PRO A 692 -4.97 21.96 -20.30
C PRO A 692 -5.83 20.71 -20.42
N ALA A 693 -6.38 20.25 -19.29
CA ALA A 693 -7.43 19.24 -19.30
C ALA A 693 -8.76 19.97 -19.53
N PRO A 694 -9.57 19.60 -20.53
CA PRO A 694 -10.91 20.16 -20.67
C PRO A 694 -11.76 19.90 -19.41
N GLU A 695 -12.65 20.81 -19.06
CA GLU A 695 -13.68 20.57 -18.05
C GLU A 695 -14.96 20.08 -18.74
N LEU A 696 -15.31 18.82 -18.48
CA LEU A 696 -16.53 18.22 -19.00
C LEU A 696 -17.69 18.52 -18.05
N HIS A 697 -18.79 18.99 -18.61
CA HIS A 697 -20.02 19.30 -17.88
C HIS A 697 -21.22 18.58 -18.50
N VAL A 698 -22.26 18.39 -17.69
CA VAL A 698 -23.56 17.90 -18.14
C VAL A 698 -24.53 19.08 -18.21
N GLY A 699 -25.07 19.34 -19.38
CA GLY A 699 -26.04 20.42 -19.60
C GLY A 699 -27.45 20.02 -19.22
N PHE A 700 -27.87 18.79 -19.57
CA PHE A 700 -29.13 18.21 -19.12
C PHE A 700 -29.07 16.68 -19.17
N ASP A 701 -29.91 16.04 -18.37
CA ASP A 701 -30.12 14.59 -18.41
C ASP A 701 -31.61 14.22 -18.46
N CYS A 702 -32.18 14.18 -19.67
CA CYS A 702 -33.60 13.92 -19.89
C CYS A 702 -33.84 12.46 -20.27
N ALA A 703 -35.10 12.02 -20.40
CA ALA A 703 -35.43 10.61 -20.64
C ALA A 703 -34.93 10.08 -22.01
N ASP A 704 -34.86 10.95 -23.02
CA ASP A 704 -34.47 10.62 -24.39
C ASP A 704 -32.97 10.81 -24.65
N SER A 705 -32.35 11.81 -24.02
CA SER A 705 -31.00 12.26 -24.34
C SER A 705 -30.33 13.00 -23.17
N THR A 706 -29.00 13.07 -23.23
CA THR A 706 -28.19 13.94 -22.37
C THR A 706 -27.28 14.83 -23.22
N LEU A 707 -27.06 16.05 -22.77
CA LEU A 707 -26.12 16.99 -23.39
C LEU A 707 -24.85 17.06 -22.54
N LEU A 708 -23.71 16.79 -23.17
CA LEU A 708 -22.40 17.06 -22.59
C LEU A 708 -21.80 18.29 -23.27
N TYR A 709 -21.09 19.12 -22.52
CA TYR A 709 -20.40 20.28 -23.08
C TYR A 709 -19.12 20.61 -22.29
N TRP A 710 -18.24 21.39 -22.90
CA TRP A 710 -16.99 21.85 -22.28
C TRP A 710 -16.64 23.25 -22.79
N PRO A 711 -15.85 24.04 -22.05
CA PRO A 711 -15.30 25.29 -22.58
C PRO A 711 -14.34 25.04 -23.74
N ALA A 712 -14.33 25.96 -24.72
CA ALA A 712 -13.34 25.92 -25.80
C ALA A 712 -11.92 26.04 -25.22
N VAL A 713 -11.00 25.22 -25.73
CA VAL A 713 -9.58 25.20 -25.37
C VAL A 713 -8.87 26.03 -26.43
N PRO A 714 -8.30 27.19 -26.09
CA PRO A 714 -7.62 28.04 -27.07
C PRO A 714 -6.49 27.27 -27.77
N GLY A 715 -6.53 27.23 -29.10
CA GLY A 715 -5.56 26.50 -29.93
C GLY A 715 -5.94 25.06 -30.28
N ALA A 716 -7.11 24.56 -29.86
CA ALA A 716 -7.63 23.27 -30.34
C ALA A 716 -8.31 23.40 -31.72
N ASP A 717 -8.16 22.40 -32.59
CA ASP A 717 -8.90 22.29 -33.87
C ASP A 717 -10.19 21.46 -33.72
N GLU A 718 -10.12 20.41 -32.89
CA GLU A 718 -11.18 19.43 -32.69
C GLU A 718 -11.13 18.87 -31.26
N TYR A 719 -12.16 18.13 -30.88
CA TYR A 719 -12.27 17.38 -29.64
C TYR A 719 -12.56 15.91 -29.91
N GLU A 720 -11.93 15.03 -29.13
CA GLU A 720 -12.25 13.61 -29.08
C GLU A 720 -13.06 13.31 -27.81
N VAL A 721 -14.29 12.85 -28.00
CA VAL A 721 -15.17 12.41 -26.91
C VAL A 721 -15.01 10.91 -26.75
N TYR A 722 -14.80 10.47 -25.52
CA TYR A 722 -14.68 9.08 -25.15
C TYR A 722 -15.89 8.62 -24.36
N ALA A 723 -16.31 7.38 -24.60
CA ALA A 723 -17.29 6.68 -23.79
C ALA A 723 -16.61 5.49 -23.11
N LEU A 724 -16.98 5.18 -21.87
CA LEU A 724 -16.49 3.98 -21.20
C LEU A 724 -17.08 2.73 -21.85
N GLY A 725 -16.21 1.90 -22.43
CA GLY A 725 -16.53 0.56 -22.89
C GLY A 725 -16.53 -0.45 -21.74
N ALA A 726 -16.19 -1.71 -22.04
CA ALA A 726 -16.19 -2.76 -21.01
C ALA A 726 -15.06 -2.62 -19.98
N GLN A 727 -13.93 -2.00 -20.35
CA GLN A 727 -12.72 -1.92 -19.52
C GLN A 727 -12.02 -0.56 -19.61
N PHE A 728 -12.14 0.12 -20.74
CA PHE A 728 -11.39 1.33 -21.06
C PHE A 728 -12.28 2.37 -21.71
N LEU A 729 -11.88 3.63 -21.61
CA LEU A 729 -12.40 4.69 -22.47
C LEU A 729 -12.08 4.40 -23.94
N GLU A 730 -13.11 4.39 -24.78
CA GLU A 730 -13.03 4.17 -26.22
C GLU A 730 -13.51 5.44 -26.95
N THR A 731 -12.94 5.73 -28.12
CA THR A 731 -13.39 6.88 -28.93
C THR A 731 -14.85 6.71 -29.30
N TYR A 732 -15.71 7.62 -28.85
CA TYR A 732 -17.12 7.66 -29.20
C TYR A 732 -17.31 8.48 -30.49
N LEU A 733 -16.81 9.72 -30.52
CA LEU A 733 -16.79 10.55 -31.72
C LEU A 733 -15.72 11.63 -31.66
N ARG A 734 -15.52 12.30 -32.79
CA ARG A 734 -14.77 13.55 -32.87
C ARG A 734 -15.67 14.68 -33.37
N THR A 735 -15.48 15.87 -32.81
CA THR A 735 -16.29 17.05 -33.16
C THR A 735 -15.49 18.34 -33.01
N ARG A 736 -15.80 19.32 -33.86
CA ARG A 736 -15.31 20.70 -33.73
C ARG A 736 -16.16 21.55 -32.80
N ASP A 737 -17.36 21.08 -32.48
CA ASP A 737 -18.22 21.71 -31.48
C ASP A 737 -17.66 21.47 -30.07
N THR A 738 -18.08 22.31 -29.14
CA THR A 738 -17.75 22.16 -27.71
C THR A 738 -18.87 21.50 -26.91
N PHE A 739 -19.75 20.76 -27.59
CA PHE A 739 -20.85 20.03 -27.01
C PHE A 739 -21.18 18.79 -27.85
N VAL A 740 -21.87 17.84 -27.21
CA VAL A 740 -22.38 16.63 -27.85
C VAL A 740 -23.71 16.22 -27.24
N LEU A 741 -24.68 15.90 -28.09
CA LEU A 741 -25.94 15.30 -27.68
C LEU A 741 -25.82 13.77 -27.75
N ILE A 742 -26.06 13.10 -26.62
CA ILE A 742 -26.02 11.64 -26.49
C ILE A 742 -27.44 11.09 -26.47
N PRO A 743 -27.91 10.44 -27.55
CA PRO A 743 -29.20 9.76 -27.56
C PRO A 743 -29.15 8.45 -26.75
N LYS A 744 -29.94 8.36 -25.68
CA LYS A 744 -29.94 7.21 -24.75
C LYS A 744 -30.47 5.92 -25.37
N GLN A 745 -31.19 6.03 -26.49
CA GLN A 745 -31.72 4.87 -27.21
C GLN A 745 -30.63 4.10 -27.99
N SER A 746 -29.52 4.75 -28.35
CA SER A 746 -28.45 4.14 -29.15
C SER A 746 -27.11 4.06 -28.44
N VAL A 747 -26.97 4.73 -27.28
CA VAL A 747 -25.73 4.73 -26.49
C VAL A 747 -26.03 4.26 -25.08
N SER A 748 -25.47 3.11 -24.69
CA SER A 748 -25.64 2.54 -23.35
C SER A 748 -24.61 3.05 -22.33
N ALA A 749 -23.52 3.67 -22.80
CA ALA A 749 -22.49 4.21 -21.92
C ALA A 749 -23.01 5.40 -21.12
N THR A 750 -22.65 5.45 -19.84
CA THR A 750 -23.03 6.55 -18.93
C THR A 750 -21.86 7.41 -18.51
N TRP A 751 -20.65 6.92 -18.74
CA TRP A 751 -19.40 7.55 -18.35
C TRP A 751 -18.66 8.09 -19.56
N PHE A 752 -18.29 9.37 -19.53
CA PHE A 752 -17.65 10.07 -20.64
C PHE A 752 -16.47 10.91 -20.19
N ALA A 753 -15.53 11.13 -21.11
CA ALA A 753 -14.41 12.04 -20.97
C ALA A 753 -14.14 12.74 -22.31
N VAL A 754 -13.39 13.82 -22.32
CA VAL A 754 -13.04 14.55 -23.56
C VAL A 754 -11.58 14.98 -23.56
N SER A 755 -10.96 14.98 -24.74
CA SER A 755 -9.63 15.56 -24.98
C SER A 755 -9.68 16.58 -26.10
N ALA A 756 -8.90 17.64 -25.99
CA ALA A 756 -8.63 18.54 -27.10
C ALA A 756 -7.64 17.90 -28.10
N ILE A 757 -7.82 18.17 -29.39
CA ILE A 757 -6.90 17.80 -30.47
C ILE A 757 -6.29 19.10 -31.03
N HIS A 758 -4.97 19.15 -31.11
CA HIS A 758 -4.25 20.28 -31.69
C HIS A 758 -4.32 20.23 -33.23
N PRO A 759 -4.24 21.37 -33.95
CA PRO A 759 -4.15 21.40 -35.43
C PRO A 759 -3.06 20.51 -36.05
N ASP A 760 -2.01 20.20 -35.31
CA ASP A 760 -0.93 19.29 -35.72
C ASP A 760 -1.29 17.80 -35.55
N GLY A 761 -2.51 17.48 -35.10
CA GLY A 761 -3.06 16.12 -35.00
C GLY A 761 -2.77 15.36 -33.71
N TRP A 762 -2.08 15.95 -32.73
CA TRP A 762 -1.82 15.31 -31.44
C TRP A 762 -2.93 15.59 -30.42
N THR A 763 -3.17 14.61 -29.53
CA THR A 763 -4.24 14.65 -28.53
C THR A 763 -3.70 15.07 -27.17
N GLY A 764 -4.38 16.04 -26.54
CA GLY A 764 -4.07 16.53 -25.20
C GLY A 764 -4.46 15.56 -24.07
N ILE A 765 -4.34 16.05 -22.84
CA ILE A 765 -4.77 15.35 -21.63
C ILE A 765 -6.30 15.17 -21.66
N LYS A 766 -6.77 14.05 -21.12
CA LYS A 766 -8.20 13.78 -20.93
C LYS A 766 -8.74 14.60 -19.77
N SER A 767 -9.97 15.09 -19.91
CA SER A 767 -10.74 15.58 -18.78
C SER A 767 -10.84 14.50 -17.70
N TYR A 768 -11.21 14.91 -16.50
CA TYR A 768 -11.81 13.94 -15.58
C TYR A 768 -13.04 13.32 -16.25
N GLY A 769 -13.15 12.01 -16.09
CA GLY A 769 -14.32 11.28 -16.53
C GLY A 769 -15.47 11.54 -15.58
N LEU A 770 -16.69 11.58 -16.10
CA LEU A 770 -17.89 11.71 -15.27
C LEU A 770 -18.98 10.75 -15.73
N ASP A 771 -19.73 10.22 -14.75
CA ASP A 771 -21.02 9.60 -15.00
C ASP A 771 -22.09 10.70 -15.03
N TYR A 772 -22.78 10.86 -16.16
CA TYR A 772 -23.74 11.96 -16.30
C TYR A 772 -24.94 11.83 -15.35
N ARG A 773 -25.25 10.60 -14.90
CA ARG A 773 -26.40 10.32 -14.01
C ARG A 773 -26.18 10.81 -12.59
N ASN A 774 -24.90 10.96 -12.21
CA ASN A 774 -24.50 11.30 -10.85
C ASN A 774 -24.30 12.82 -10.65
N GLN A 775 -24.64 13.65 -11.65
CA GLN A 775 -24.43 15.10 -11.60
C GLN A 775 -25.56 15.87 -10.90
N GLY A 776 -26.60 15.18 -10.42
CA GLY A 776 -27.70 15.83 -9.67
C GLY A 776 -28.65 16.68 -10.52
N LEU A 777 -28.72 16.44 -11.83
CA LEU A 777 -29.62 17.13 -12.75
C LEU A 777 -30.92 16.36 -12.95
N SER A 778 -32.05 17.05 -12.83
CA SER A 778 -33.38 16.54 -13.22
C SER A 778 -33.74 17.14 -14.58
N CYS A 779 -33.38 16.45 -15.67
CA CYS A 779 -33.43 17.00 -17.02
C CYS A 779 -32.59 18.30 -17.10
N TYR A 780 -33.18 19.45 -17.42
CA TYR A 780 -32.45 20.73 -17.45
C TYR A 780 -32.25 21.39 -16.08
N VAL A 781 -32.97 20.93 -15.04
CA VAL A 781 -33.05 21.62 -13.76
C VAL A 781 -31.96 21.10 -12.83
N SER A 782 -31.05 21.97 -12.43
CA SER A 782 -30.04 21.70 -11.40
C SER A 782 -30.61 21.93 -10.00
N SER A 783 -31.31 23.06 -9.82
CA SER A 783 -32.05 23.33 -8.59
C SER A 783 -33.26 24.22 -8.83
N LEU A 784 -34.30 24.00 -8.04
CA LEU A 784 -35.41 24.92 -7.86
C LEU A 784 -35.58 25.11 -6.36
N LEU A 785 -35.60 26.34 -5.88
CA LEU A 785 -35.78 26.68 -4.47
C LEU A 785 -36.99 27.60 -4.32
N ALA A 786 -37.70 27.46 -3.20
CA ALA A 786 -38.85 28.29 -2.85
C ALA A 786 -38.66 28.84 -1.43
N ASP A 787 -38.14 30.07 -1.36
CA ASP A 787 -37.74 30.70 -0.10
C ASP A 787 -38.83 31.69 0.38
N PRO A 788 -39.54 31.38 1.47
CA PRO A 788 -40.48 32.33 2.06
C PRO A 788 -39.74 33.58 2.56
N GLN A 789 -40.34 34.74 2.32
CA GLN A 789 -39.79 36.05 2.67
C GLN A 789 -40.61 36.70 3.80
N ASP A 790 -40.01 37.63 4.55
CA ASP A 790 -40.67 38.30 5.70
C ASP A 790 -41.96 39.05 5.33
N ASN A 791 -42.08 39.46 4.07
CA ASN A 791 -43.25 40.16 3.53
C ASN A 791 -44.37 39.21 3.04
N ALA A 792 -44.36 37.95 3.46
CA ALA A 792 -45.30 36.90 3.05
C ALA A 792 -45.33 36.63 1.54
N GLN A 793 -44.20 36.85 0.86
CA GLN A 793 -43.96 36.43 -0.52
C GLN A 793 -43.09 35.17 -0.55
N VAL A 794 -43.07 34.48 -1.67
CA VAL A 794 -42.11 33.38 -1.91
C VAL A 794 -41.19 33.78 -3.05
N ARG A 795 -39.88 33.77 -2.79
CA ARG A 795 -38.87 33.91 -3.83
C ARG A 795 -38.62 32.53 -4.44
N LEU A 796 -38.82 32.41 -5.75
CA LEU A 796 -38.46 31.21 -6.50
C LEU A 796 -37.12 31.44 -7.19
N THR A 797 -36.15 30.56 -6.93
CA THR A 797 -34.82 30.60 -7.54
C THR A 797 -34.63 29.32 -8.35
N LEU A 798 -34.41 29.45 -9.65
CA LEU A 798 -34.17 28.34 -10.57
C LEU A 798 -32.73 28.42 -11.07
N SER A 799 -32.01 27.30 -11.01
CA SER A 799 -30.73 27.12 -11.68
C SER A 799 -30.82 25.98 -12.70
N LEU A 800 -30.43 26.27 -13.94
CA LEU A 800 -30.44 25.34 -15.06
C LEU A 800 -29.03 24.85 -15.39
N GLY A 801 -28.88 23.59 -15.80
CA GLY A 801 -27.60 23.05 -16.28
C GLY A 801 -27.20 23.58 -17.66
N SER A 802 -28.19 23.93 -18.50
CA SER A 802 -27.97 24.48 -19.84
C SER A 802 -29.18 25.25 -20.35
N LEU A 803 -28.95 26.17 -21.29
CA LEU A 803 -30.00 26.86 -22.04
C LEU A 803 -30.28 26.24 -23.41
N TYR A 804 -29.54 25.18 -23.77
CA TYR A 804 -29.60 24.55 -25.07
C TYR A 804 -31.03 24.13 -25.41
N ASN A 805 -31.55 24.58 -26.55
CA ASN A 805 -32.90 24.27 -27.03
C ASN A 805 -34.04 24.71 -26.11
N LEU A 806 -33.81 25.58 -25.11
CA LEU A 806 -34.88 26.17 -24.29
C LEU A 806 -35.36 27.49 -24.88
N LYS A 807 -36.66 27.76 -24.74
CA LYS A 807 -37.35 28.95 -25.26
C LYS A 807 -37.97 29.77 -24.14
N THR A 808 -38.74 29.16 -23.25
CA THR A 808 -39.48 29.88 -22.20
C THR A 808 -39.59 29.05 -20.92
N ILE A 809 -39.45 29.72 -19.77
CA ILE A 809 -39.65 29.16 -18.43
C ILE A 809 -41.03 29.62 -17.94
N TRP A 810 -41.93 28.68 -17.70
CA TRP A 810 -43.25 28.92 -17.13
C TRP A 810 -43.22 28.58 -15.64
N TRP A 811 -43.44 29.57 -14.79
CA TRP A 811 -43.46 29.40 -13.33
C TRP A 811 -44.87 29.09 -12.88
N GLU A 812 -45.05 28.01 -12.13
CA GLU A 812 -46.37 27.51 -11.78
C GLU A 812 -46.49 27.24 -10.28
N ARG A 813 -47.67 27.52 -9.73
CA ARG A 813 -48.06 27.16 -8.36
C ARG A 813 -49.27 26.24 -8.39
N LEU A 814 -49.26 25.21 -7.56
CA LEU A 814 -50.42 24.35 -7.38
C LEU A 814 -51.58 25.13 -6.74
N SER A 815 -52.76 25.10 -7.36
CA SER A 815 -54.00 25.66 -6.80
C SER A 815 -55.12 24.64 -7.01
N GLY A 816 -55.69 24.15 -5.90
CA GLY A 816 -56.57 22.97 -5.95
C GLY A 816 -55.78 21.74 -6.43
N ASN A 817 -56.23 21.12 -7.52
CA ASN A 817 -55.56 19.96 -8.14
C ASN A 817 -54.81 20.32 -9.43
N THR A 818 -54.65 21.61 -9.77
CA THR A 818 -54.07 22.06 -11.03
C THR A 818 -52.97 23.10 -10.80
N PHE A 819 -51.88 23.01 -11.57
CA PHE A 819 -50.83 24.02 -11.56
C PHE A 819 -51.27 25.25 -12.38
N MET A 820 -51.33 26.39 -11.71
CA MET A 820 -51.65 27.69 -12.29
C MET A 820 -50.35 28.44 -12.59
N GLN A 821 -50.28 29.06 -13.77
CA GLN A 821 -49.16 29.92 -14.15
C GLN A 821 -49.13 31.21 -13.30
N LEU A 822 -47.96 31.50 -12.73
CA LEU A 822 -47.63 32.76 -12.07
C LEU A 822 -47.07 33.76 -13.07
N GLN A 823 -46.05 33.34 -13.81
CA GLN A 823 -45.26 34.18 -14.71
C GLN A 823 -44.62 33.32 -15.81
N SER A 824 -44.26 33.93 -16.93
CA SER A 824 -43.35 33.35 -17.93
C SER A 824 -42.10 34.21 -18.07
N THR A 825 -40.93 33.59 -18.16
CA THR A 825 -39.65 34.26 -18.39
C THR A 825 -39.01 33.72 -19.67
N PRO A 826 -38.67 34.55 -20.67
CA PRO A 826 -37.91 34.09 -21.82
C PRO A 826 -36.50 33.67 -21.39
N VAL A 827 -35.95 32.65 -22.02
CA VAL A 827 -34.58 32.19 -21.74
C VAL A 827 -33.58 33.20 -22.30
N SER A 828 -32.67 33.70 -21.48
CA SER A 828 -31.80 34.84 -21.83
C SER A 828 -30.40 34.73 -21.22
N GLY A 829 -29.51 33.94 -21.84
CA GLY A 829 -28.06 33.93 -21.60
C GLY A 829 -27.53 33.59 -20.19
N SER A 830 -28.37 33.60 -19.16
CA SER A 830 -28.09 33.22 -17.77
C SER A 830 -28.67 31.85 -17.47
N ASN A 831 -27.98 31.04 -16.68
CA ASN A 831 -28.50 29.77 -16.16
C ASN A 831 -29.37 29.95 -14.92
N ASP A 832 -29.25 31.09 -14.24
CA ASP A 832 -29.97 31.39 -13.01
C ASP A 832 -31.09 32.40 -13.26
N TYR A 833 -32.27 32.09 -12.72
CA TYR A 833 -33.48 32.88 -12.85
C TYR A 833 -34.16 33.04 -11.50
N THR A 834 -34.78 34.18 -11.27
CA THR A 834 -35.51 34.46 -10.04
C THR A 834 -36.81 35.18 -10.32
N ILE A 835 -37.89 34.74 -9.67
CA ILE A 835 -39.15 35.48 -9.60
C ILE A 835 -39.67 35.51 -8.15
N SER A 836 -40.65 36.38 -7.89
CA SER A 836 -41.37 36.40 -6.61
C SER A 836 -42.85 36.09 -6.83
N ASP A 837 -43.38 35.08 -6.14
CA ASP A 837 -44.82 34.93 -5.95
C ASP A 837 -45.25 35.98 -4.91
N THR A 838 -45.94 37.02 -5.39
CA THR A 838 -46.40 38.15 -4.56
C THR A 838 -47.73 37.88 -3.86
N SER A 839 -48.39 36.76 -4.14
CA SER A 839 -49.69 36.41 -3.55
C SER A 839 -49.80 34.90 -3.28
N PRO A 840 -48.87 34.29 -2.52
CA PRO A 840 -48.94 32.88 -2.13
C PRO A 840 -50.15 32.62 -1.23
N GLN A 841 -50.66 31.39 -1.25
CA GLN A 841 -51.75 30.98 -0.34
C GLN A 841 -51.20 30.81 1.08
N GLU A 842 -52.03 31.06 2.09
CA GLU A 842 -51.64 30.73 3.46
C GLU A 842 -51.57 29.21 3.65
N GLY A 843 -50.46 28.70 4.20
CA GLY A 843 -50.17 27.28 4.32
C GLY A 843 -49.05 26.80 3.40
N VAL A 844 -49.02 25.50 3.11
CA VAL A 844 -48.02 24.89 2.23
C VAL A 844 -48.38 25.20 0.78
N ASN A 845 -47.49 25.90 0.08
CA ASN A 845 -47.58 26.15 -1.35
C ASN A 845 -46.61 25.23 -2.07
N TYR A 846 -47.06 24.66 -3.18
CA TYR A 846 -46.24 23.81 -4.04
C TYR A 846 -45.98 24.53 -5.36
N TYR A 847 -44.72 24.56 -5.77
CA TYR A 847 -44.24 25.25 -6.96
C TYR A 847 -43.50 24.29 -7.87
N ARG A 848 -43.57 24.54 -9.17
CA ARG A 848 -42.74 23.88 -10.18
C ARG A 848 -42.43 24.85 -11.32
N VAL A 849 -41.50 24.46 -12.17
CA VAL A 849 -41.30 25.11 -13.47
C VAL A 849 -41.67 24.15 -14.60
N ARG A 850 -42.31 24.71 -15.63
CA ARG A 850 -42.53 24.05 -16.92
C ARG A 850 -41.64 24.74 -17.96
N LEU A 851 -40.71 24.00 -18.53
CA LEU A 851 -39.77 24.49 -19.54
C LEU A 851 -40.31 24.17 -20.93
N GLU A 852 -40.42 25.19 -21.78
CA GLU A 852 -40.76 25.04 -23.20
C GLU A 852 -39.48 25.06 -24.03
N THR A 853 -39.28 24.04 -24.86
CA THR A 853 -38.17 23.96 -25.81
C THR A 853 -38.47 24.66 -27.12
N GLN A 854 -37.47 24.90 -27.97
CA GLN A 854 -37.66 25.56 -29.29
C GLN A 854 -38.55 24.73 -30.23
N ASP A 855 -38.55 23.40 -30.09
CA ASP A 855 -39.42 22.46 -30.81
C ASP A 855 -40.82 22.29 -30.17
N GLY A 856 -41.14 23.06 -29.12
CA GLY A 856 -42.47 23.11 -28.50
C GLY A 856 -42.76 22.00 -27.48
N ARG A 857 -41.76 21.18 -27.10
CA ARG A 857 -41.92 20.19 -26.03
C ARG A 857 -42.00 20.89 -24.67
N MET A 858 -42.74 20.26 -23.75
CA MET A 858 -42.95 20.75 -22.40
C MET A 858 -42.30 19.79 -21.40
N LEU A 859 -41.32 20.29 -20.66
CA LEU A 859 -40.58 19.56 -19.64
C LEU A 859 -40.94 20.13 -18.27
N TYR A 860 -41.00 19.30 -17.23
CA TYR A 860 -41.45 19.71 -15.91
C TYR A 860 -40.38 19.43 -14.87
N SER A 861 -40.17 20.35 -13.94
CA SER A 861 -39.36 20.09 -12.76
C SER A 861 -40.11 19.25 -11.74
N ASP A 862 -39.35 18.70 -10.80
CA ASP A 862 -39.90 18.27 -9.51
C ASP A 862 -40.55 19.46 -8.79
N THR A 863 -41.46 19.13 -7.87
CA THR A 863 -42.22 20.13 -7.11
C THR A 863 -41.47 20.49 -5.82
N VAL A 864 -41.37 21.78 -5.54
CA VAL A 864 -40.82 22.30 -4.28
C VAL A 864 -41.90 22.98 -3.45
N GLN A 865 -41.69 23.06 -2.14
CA GLN A 865 -42.68 23.62 -1.23
C GLN A 865 -42.16 24.83 -0.45
N ALA A 866 -43.03 25.80 -0.20
CA ALA A 866 -42.79 26.89 0.75
C ALA A 866 -43.98 27.03 1.70
N LEU A 867 -43.70 27.20 2.98
CA LEU A 867 -44.71 27.43 4.00
C LEU A 867 -44.90 28.93 4.23
N ILE A 868 -46.12 29.42 4.00
CA ILE A 868 -46.47 30.83 4.22
C ILE A 868 -47.42 30.97 5.41
N ILE A 869 -47.01 31.79 6.37
CA ILE A 869 -47.84 32.21 7.50
C ILE A 869 -48.40 33.60 7.17
N GLY A 870 -49.73 33.71 7.02
CA GLY A 870 -50.40 34.94 6.62
C GLY A 870 -50.14 36.10 7.60
N PRO A 871 -50.16 37.36 7.14
CA PRO A 871 -49.86 38.52 7.99
C PRO A 871 -50.86 38.74 9.13
N ALA A 872 -52.07 38.18 9.04
CA ALA A 872 -53.11 38.25 10.08
C ALA A 872 -53.00 37.16 11.16
N ASN A 873 -52.19 36.12 10.94
CA ASN A 873 -52.10 34.95 11.81
C ASN A 873 -50.66 34.77 12.28
N ALA A 874 -50.40 34.76 13.59
CA ALA A 874 -49.07 34.46 14.13
C ALA A 874 -48.75 32.94 14.12
N PHE A 875 -49.73 32.11 13.79
CA PHE A 875 -49.66 30.65 13.89
C PHE A 875 -50.42 29.95 12.76
N LEU A 876 -49.91 28.78 12.35
CA LEU A 876 -50.55 27.88 11.39
C LEU A 876 -50.68 26.48 11.99
N LEU A 877 -51.81 25.80 11.75
CA LEU A 877 -52.08 24.44 12.25
C LEU A 877 -52.53 23.53 11.10
N PHE A 878 -51.81 22.44 10.85
CA PHE A 878 -52.06 21.49 9.76
C PHE A 878 -51.51 20.08 10.06
N PRO A 879 -51.88 19.01 9.34
CA PRO A 879 -52.99 18.94 8.40
C PRO A 879 -54.33 19.03 9.15
N ASN A 880 -55.36 19.52 8.48
CA ASN A 880 -56.72 19.47 8.99
C ASN A 880 -57.64 19.05 7.83
N PRO A 881 -58.22 17.83 7.82
CA PRO A 881 -58.22 16.83 8.91
C PRO A 881 -56.85 16.20 9.23
N ALA A 882 -56.65 15.74 10.47
CA ALA A 882 -55.44 15.11 10.98
C ALA A 882 -55.65 13.62 11.29
N THR A 883 -54.64 12.79 11.04
CA THR A 883 -54.69 11.35 11.33
C THR A 883 -53.95 10.99 12.62
N THR A 884 -52.65 11.26 12.71
CA THR A 884 -51.82 10.88 13.87
C THR A 884 -51.16 12.06 14.55
N SER A 885 -50.86 13.13 13.82
CA SER A 885 -50.20 14.32 14.36
C SER A 885 -50.70 15.60 13.68
N LEU A 886 -50.55 16.71 14.40
CA LEU A 886 -50.68 18.08 13.93
C LEU A 886 -49.30 18.74 13.98
N GLN A 887 -49.07 19.69 13.08
CA GLN A 887 -47.96 20.61 13.08
C GLN A 887 -48.51 21.99 13.45
N LEU A 888 -47.99 22.56 14.52
CA LEU A 888 -48.20 23.95 14.90
C LEU A 888 -46.95 24.74 14.54
N VAL A 889 -47.08 25.68 13.62
CA VAL A 889 -45.97 26.55 13.20
C VAL A 889 -46.23 27.96 13.70
N SER A 890 -45.22 28.57 14.28
CA SER A 890 -45.24 29.91 14.88
C SER A 890 -44.24 30.82 14.17
N ARG A 891 -44.48 32.13 14.15
CA ARG A 891 -43.50 33.10 13.63
C ARG A 891 -42.29 33.32 14.53
N GLU A 892 -42.43 33.03 15.82
CA GLU A 892 -41.40 33.26 16.84
C GLU A 892 -41.29 32.05 17.79
N PRO A 893 -40.08 31.63 18.17
CA PRO A 893 -39.85 30.54 19.12
C PRO A 893 -40.01 31.04 20.56
N LEU A 894 -41.24 31.35 20.96
CA LEU A 894 -41.58 31.72 22.33
C LEU A 894 -42.29 30.56 23.02
N GLU A 895 -41.97 30.36 24.30
CA GLU A 895 -42.66 29.39 25.16
C GLU A 895 -44.14 29.78 25.32
N ARG A 896 -45.04 28.90 24.88
CA ARG A 896 -46.49 29.11 24.91
C ARG A 896 -47.19 27.84 25.37
N THR A 897 -48.35 27.99 25.99
CA THR A 897 -49.18 26.85 26.39
C THR A 897 -50.19 26.52 25.29
N CYS A 898 -50.13 25.33 24.74
CA CYS A 898 -51.10 24.79 23.78
C CYS A 898 -52.11 23.88 24.49
N GLN A 899 -53.40 24.06 24.20
CA GLN A 899 -54.51 23.29 24.75
C GLN A 899 -55.39 22.75 23.62
N ILE A 900 -55.73 21.47 23.67
CA ILE A 900 -56.73 20.85 22.80
C ILE A 900 -57.97 20.54 23.63
N VAL A 901 -59.12 21.01 23.18
CA VAL A 901 -60.44 20.72 23.77
C VAL A 901 -61.32 19.99 22.76
N ASP A 902 -62.22 19.12 23.22
CA ASP A 902 -63.26 18.53 22.37
C ASP A 902 -64.40 19.52 22.10
N MET A 903 -65.36 19.18 21.23
CA MET A 903 -66.48 20.07 20.89
C MET A 903 -67.42 20.41 22.07
N SER A 904 -67.34 19.68 23.20
CA SER A 904 -68.06 20.01 24.43
C SER A 904 -67.31 21.02 25.31
N GLY A 905 -66.09 21.41 24.91
CA GLY A 905 -65.22 22.32 25.65
C GLY A 905 -64.34 21.65 26.71
N ARG A 906 -64.38 20.32 26.82
CA ARG A 906 -63.53 19.58 27.77
C ARG A 906 -62.09 19.53 27.26
N LEU A 907 -61.13 19.91 28.12
CA LEU A 907 -59.70 19.82 27.86
C LEU A 907 -59.27 18.35 27.72
N VAL A 908 -58.77 17.98 26.55
CA VAL A 908 -58.29 16.62 26.24
C VAL A 908 -56.78 16.52 26.24
N ARG A 909 -56.05 17.60 25.93
CA ARG A 909 -54.59 17.64 25.99
C ARG A 909 -54.09 19.05 26.31
N ARG A 910 -53.01 19.15 27.08
CA ARG A 910 -52.26 20.39 27.32
C ARG A 910 -50.77 20.09 27.14
N LEU A 911 -50.06 20.98 26.47
CA LEU A 911 -48.62 20.88 26.25
C LEU A 911 -48.00 22.28 26.14
N ILE A 912 -46.69 22.36 26.37
CA ILE A 912 -45.90 23.57 26.17
C ILE A 912 -45.23 23.45 24.80
N VAL A 913 -45.23 24.54 24.03
CA VAL A 913 -44.59 24.67 22.72
C VAL A 913 -43.62 25.83 22.78
N ASP A 914 -42.38 25.62 22.34
CA ASP A 914 -41.34 26.65 22.38
C ASP A 914 -40.55 26.76 21.07
N ASN A 915 -40.72 25.82 20.14
CA ASN A 915 -40.10 25.86 18.82
C ASN A 915 -40.94 26.59 17.77
N LEU A 916 -40.29 27.05 16.69
CA LEU A 916 -40.94 27.62 15.50
C LEU A 916 -41.88 26.62 14.82
N GLN A 917 -41.59 25.33 14.91
CA GLN A 917 -42.43 24.24 14.41
C GLN A 917 -42.53 23.12 15.45
N GLU A 918 -43.75 22.76 15.80
CA GLU A 918 -44.05 21.81 16.88
C GLU A 918 -44.97 20.69 16.40
N SER A 919 -44.52 19.45 16.60
CA SER A 919 -45.29 18.26 16.25
C SER A 919 -46.14 17.81 17.43
N ILE A 920 -47.45 17.98 17.32
CA ILE A 920 -48.43 17.62 18.34
C ILE A 920 -49.06 16.29 17.97
N ASP A 921 -48.71 15.24 18.69
CA ASP A 921 -49.37 13.94 18.55
C ASP A 921 -50.86 14.02 18.92
N VAL A 922 -51.72 13.49 18.06
CA VAL A 922 -53.16 13.39 18.25
C VAL A 922 -53.68 11.96 18.03
N SER A 923 -52.79 10.98 17.92
CA SER A 923 -53.14 9.57 17.67
C SER A 923 -54.06 8.98 18.75
N ALA A 924 -53.89 9.42 20.00
CA ALA A 924 -54.70 9.00 21.14
C ALA A 924 -56.09 9.66 21.20
N LEU A 925 -56.39 10.65 20.33
CA LEU A 925 -57.71 11.26 20.26
C LEU A 925 -58.65 10.40 19.41
N ALA A 926 -59.89 10.24 19.88
CA ALA A 926 -60.93 9.56 19.09
C ALA A 926 -61.26 10.37 17.82
N PRO A 927 -61.74 9.74 16.73
CA PRO A 927 -62.24 10.47 15.57
C PRO A 927 -63.33 11.48 15.93
N GLY A 928 -63.19 12.73 15.50
CA GLY A 928 -64.10 13.81 15.88
C GLY A 928 -63.55 15.22 15.70
N GLY A 929 -64.37 16.23 16.02
CA GLY A 929 -63.98 17.63 16.01
C GLY A 929 -63.28 18.06 17.31
N TYR A 930 -62.21 18.83 17.18
CA TYR A 930 -61.44 19.38 18.30
C TYR A 930 -61.11 20.85 18.04
N VAL A 931 -60.80 21.57 19.11
CA VAL A 931 -60.29 22.94 19.04
C VAL A 931 -58.95 23.00 19.73
N LEU A 932 -57.93 23.46 19.00
CA LEU A 932 -56.62 23.78 19.55
C LEU A 932 -56.54 25.28 19.83
N ALA A 933 -56.10 25.66 21.02
CA ALA A 933 -55.88 27.04 21.45
C ALA A 933 -54.47 27.21 22.02
N VAL A 934 -53.77 28.27 21.62
CA VAL A 934 -52.44 28.63 22.13
C VAL A 934 -52.57 29.87 23.01
N TYR A 935 -51.89 29.84 24.14
CA TYR A 935 -51.88 30.87 25.15
C TYR A 935 -50.45 31.37 25.40
N GLU A 936 -50.30 32.69 25.49
CA GLU A 936 -49.05 33.37 25.81
C GLU A 936 -49.32 34.29 27.00
N GLY A 937 -48.59 34.12 28.11
CA GLY A 937 -48.84 34.86 29.36
C GLY A 937 -50.27 34.74 29.89
N GLY A 938 -50.95 33.61 29.64
CA GLY A 938 -52.36 33.37 30.02
C GLY A 938 -53.41 33.98 29.07
N LYS A 939 -53.01 34.75 28.06
CA LYS A 939 -53.91 35.30 27.04
C LYS A 939 -53.96 34.37 25.83
N ARG A 940 -55.17 34.07 25.34
CA ARG A 940 -55.35 33.25 24.12
C ARG A 940 -54.89 34.04 22.90
N VAL A 941 -53.82 33.58 22.25
CA VAL A 941 -53.20 34.22 21.07
C VAL A 941 -53.54 33.52 19.75
N PHE A 942 -53.97 32.25 19.82
CA PHE A 942 -54.43 31.51 18.65
C PHE A 942 -55.53 30.52 19.03
N VAL A 943 -56.47 30.29 18.12
CA VAL A 943 -57.48 29.25 18.26
C VAL A 943 -57.87 28.73 16.89
N ARG A 944 -57.88 27.41 16.71
CA ARG A 944 -58.27 26.78 15.44
C ARG A 944 -58.95 25.45 15.68
N ARG A 945 -60.02 25.19 14.93
CA ARG A 945 -60.70 23.90 14.93
C ARG A 945 -59.97 22.95 14.00
N PHE A 946 -59.85 21.68 14.38
CA PHE A 946 -59.39 20.60 13.51
C PHE A 946 -60.26 19.35 13.66
N VAL A 947 -60.27 18.53 12.62
CA VAL A 947 -60.97 17.24 12.60
C VAL A 947 -59.92 16.14 12.72
N LYS A 948 -60.09 15.24 13.70
CA LYS A 948 -59.35 13.99 13.81
C LYS A 948 -60.10 12.91 13.01
N LEU A 949 -59.44 12.30 12.03
CA LEU A 949 -59.97 11.17 11.26
C LEU A 949 -59.94 9.87 12.05
#